data_AF-A0A7J0ADI3-F1
#
_entry.id   AF-A0A7J0ADI3-F1
#
_cell.length_a   1.000
_cell.length_b   1.000
_cell.length_c   1.000
_cell.angle_alpha   90.00
_cell.angle_beta   90.00
_cell.angle_gamma   90.00
#
_symmetry.space_group_name_H-M   'P 1'
#
loop_
_entity.id
_entity.type
_entity.pdbx_description
1 polymer ?
#
loop_
_entity_poly.entity_id
_entity_poly.type
_entity_poly.pdbx_seq_one_letter_code
_entity_poly.pdbx_strand_id
1 'polypeptide(L)'
;MKLRLILATALTVMSGLWAMADGPFRLHRYDALKSTPINSENIVFVGNSITNMHEWWEAFGSDHRIINRGTSGGFSYEILENLESFIDGKPEKLFLMIGTNDISTGIAPATVVSNIRTIITRIQQESPRTKIHIQSILPRVHEPQNTNNKAANEMLKALCAELDVTYLDLWDALLGVRNYGEWSADGLHLYAAGYRIWCKQIAPYVDENAECVYQDSYSNINSGMNNSNGMRSSYFGMLPLTTDDVIIVGDEMIHGGEWHELLRSPRIKSRGTGWGYGGLSLDQHKTQLTAILTGNGNKQNPAKIFFYCGTSDKNITKYGALIDEAKRLSPASQLYIMAQIPMAGTNNNAVVSFNSQLQNLAVQKGATYVDTYTPLLNSSGTADPECITSDYLYGRGYIKVANTLAEYLQEENVDPVSLEEFETIYAVRTARNTLANAIATAAGLTYGDGIGQYPESEKPAVDALVEQATKILQASDFDPAAASKTATAIESAINSLLSRINQPKPSTDAEQYLYTICSSLRNSYFTTATPTGLYGYTGNADKQDITGVWKFETRTDGTFNIISPADGSYMNPAASHNTQIKLSASEPSTGWTISHASTVGMYVIHSGTSCQLNQTTLNGNQVYNWYGGTSAPDREDAGCQFTLKEYNGKFAESEFTTGWYEIELANDLNGYLTAGTHHILNAENEYRQSNTNYYALKFATKPSDAPKAWVHITVKGNIYQFTSLNGHGIQENCISSRASLPSSNPTVTASATIDGAYAIGKWSYYSNDGNESPYVGKSSASDNSYYLTRVNDSDLETYDIYTVSMTGTTPAAEVGQDVRLTLNHPENKGIRSVYAGGTFFVPKGTTLVYDDFSAPSHAGNANPEITVDPENHTITLDYTKQHIETGISQIDTNVTDTEKAYYNLQGMRMARPTRSGIYIHNGIKIRL
;
A
#
# COMPACT_ATOMS: atom_id res chain seq x y z
N MET A 1 0.09 -17.69 -18.04
CA MET A 1 0.70 -17.16 -16.80
C MET A 1 1.88 -16.21 -17.03
N LYS A 2 2.88 -16.53 -17.88
CA LYS A 2 4.10 -15.72 -18.07
C LYS A 2 3.88 -14.26 -18.52
N LEU A 3 2.85 -13.95 -19.31
CA LEU A 3 2.58 -12.60 -19.80
C LEU A 3 1.93 -11.66 -18.75
N ARG A 4 1.17 -12.22 -17.79
CA ARG A 4 0.56 -11.44 -16.69
C ARG A 4 1.58 -11.07 -15.61
N LEU A 5 2.59 -11.93 -15.40
CA LEU A 5 3.70 -11.67 -14.48
C LEU A 5 4.63 -10.56 -15.03
N ILE A 6 4.93 -10.58 -16.33
CA ILE A 6 5.73 -9.54 -16.99
C ILE A 6 5.04 -8.17 -16.97
N LEU A 7 3.71 -8.12 -17.15
CA LEU A 7 2.93 -6.88 -17.06
C LEU A 7 2.83 -6.33 -15.63
N ALA A 8 2.70 -7.19 -14.63
CA ALA A 8 2.69 -6.77 -13.23
C ALA A 8 4.06 -6.21 -12.80
N THR A 9 5.17 -6.89 -13.15
CA THR A 9 6.53 -6.42 -12.86
C THR A 9 6.87 -5.14 -13.65
N ALA A 10 6.40 -4.98 -14.89
CA ALA A 10 6.59 -3.76 -15.66
C ALA A 10 5.83 -2.56 -15.07
N LEU A 11 4.67 -2.76 -14.48
CA LEU A 11 3.91 -1.69 -13.81
C LEU A 11 4.59 -1.24 -12.49
N THR A 12 5.13 -2.16 -11.69
CA THR A 12 5.84 -1.82 -10.44
C THR A 12 7.21 -1.18 -10.69
N VAL A 13 7.93 -1.65 -11.72
CA VAL A 13 9.20 -1.02 -12.14
C VAL A 13 8.94 0.36 -12.75
N MET A 14 7.85 0.54 -13.51
CA MET A 14 7.47 1.87 -13.99
C MET A 14 7.12 2.80 -12.83
N SER A 15 6.26 2.43 -11.87
CA SER A 15 5.88 3.31 -10.74
C SER A 15 7.07 3.73 -9.86
N GLY A 16 8.06 2.86 -9.65
CA GLY A 16 9.30 3.22 -8.93
C GLY A 16 10.21 4.17 -9.71
N LEU A 17 10.23 4.09 -11.05
CA LEU A 17 11.00 5.00 -11.90
C LEU A 17 10.38 6.42 -11.96
N TRP A 18 9.05 6.55 -11.92
CA TRP A 18 8.38 7.87 -11.85
C TRP A 18 8.65 8.57 -10.51
N ALA A 19 8.58 7.86 -9.39
CA ALA A 19 8.87 8.43 -8.07
C ALA A 19 10.30 8.95 -7.93
N MET A 20 11.27 8.32 -8.61
CA MET A 20 12.67 8.74 -8.68
C MET A 20 12.89 9.91 -9.67
N ALA A 21 12.16 9.95 -10.79
CA ALA A 21 12.25 11.02 -11.78
C ALA A 21 11.77 12.38 -11.25
N ASP A 22 10.77 12.38 -10.36
CA ASP A 22 10.25 13.59 -9.71
C ASP A 22 11.06 14.00 -8.46
N GLY A 23 12.05 13.20 -8.06
CA GLY A 23 12.88 13.44 -6.87
C GLY A 23 13.51 14.85 -6.83
N PRO A 24 14.22 15.29 -7.89
CA PRO A 24 14.79 16.64 -7.94
C PRO A 24 13.76 17.75 -7.72
N PHE A 25 12.57 17.63 -8.31
CA PHE A 25 11.50 18.62 -8.11
C PHE A 25 11.03 18.64 -6.65
N ARG A 26 10.79 17.48 -6.04
CA ARG A 26 10.36 17.42 -4.63
C ARG A 26 11.40 18.01 -3.69
N LEU A 27 12.67 17.67 -3.90
CA LEU A 27 13.78 18.16 -3.08
C LEU A 27 13.92 19.68 -3.18
N HIS A 28 13.88 20.25 -4.39
CA HIS A 28 13.93 21.70 -4.55
C HIS A 28 12.72 22.36 -3.86
N ARG A 29 11.52 21.78 -3.99
CA ARG A 29 10.31 22.38 -3.45
C ARG A 29 10.34 22.40 -1.93
N TYR A 30 10.69 21.29 -1.28
CA TYR A 30 10.83 21.28 0.19
C TYR A 30 11.92 22.24 0.68
N ASP A 31 13.00 22.42 -0.09
CA ASP A 31 14.01 23.41 0.24
C ASP A 31 13.51 24.85 0.04
N ALA A 32 12.77 25.13 -1.04
CA ALA A 32 12.12 26.43 -1.27
C ALA A 32 11.11 26.78 -0.17
N LEU A 33 10.39 25.80 0.39
CA LEU A 33 9.51 26.06 1.52
C LEU A 33 10.27 26.52 2.78
N LYS A 34 11.58 26.25 2.88
CA LYS A 34 12.40 26.80 3.96
C LYS A 34 12.64 28.31 3.82
N SER A 35 12.48 28.88 2.63
CA SER A 35 12.66 30.33 2.39
C SER A 35 11.41 31.18 2.61
N THR A 36 10.28 30.56 2.97
CA THR A 36 9.03 31.25 3.27
C THR A 36 8.74 31.20 4.78
N PRO A 37 8.84 32.34 5.49
CA PRO A 37 8.59 32.42 6.92
C PRO A 37 7.14 32.05 7.28
N ILE A 38 6.95 31.52 8.49
CA ILE A 38 5.62 31.21 9.06
C ILE A 38 5.49 31.93 10.40
N ASN A 39 4.29 32.40 10.70
CA ASN A 39 3.93 33.01 11.96
C ASN A 39 2.59 32.46 12.49
N SER A 40 2.19 32.92 13.68
CA SER A 40 1.04 32.39 14.39
C SER A 40 -0.34 32.80 13.84
N GLU A 41 -0.39 33.71 12.87
CA GLU A 41 -1.61 34.11 12.18
C GLU A 41 -1.85 33.27 10.91
N ASN A 42 -0.86 32.48 10.48
CA ASN A 42 -0.95 31.75 9.23
C ASN A 42 -1.95 30.59 9.27
N ILE A 43 -2.54 30.33 8.10
CA ILE A 43 -3.39 29.19 7.78
C ILE A 43 -2.65 28.37 6.72
N VAL A 44 -2.15 27.20 7.10
CA VAL A 44 -1.21 26.42 6.29
C VAL A 44 -1.92 25.29 5.56
N PHE A 45 -1.86 25.28 4.22
CA PHE A 45 -2.34 24.18 3.40
C PHE A 45 -1.19 23.22 3.03
N VAL A 46 -1.18 22.02 3.63
CA VAL A 46 -0.13 21.01 3.45
C VAL A 46 -0.66 19.84 2.61
N GLY A 47 0.14 19.34 1.67
CA GLY A 47 -0.25 18.15 0.91
C GLY A 47 0.62 17.85 -0.30
N ASN A 48 0.05 17.11 -1.26
CA ASN A 48 0.73 16.70 -2.49
C ASN A 48 0.45 17.67 -3.66
N SER A 49 0.50 17.19 -4.91
CA SER A 49 0.26 17.99 -6.13
C SER A 49 -1.10 18.67 -6.15
N ILE A 50 -2.13 18.03 -5.60
CA ILE A 50 -3.48 18.59 -5.58
C ILE A 50 -3.53 19.81 -4.62
N THR A 51 -2.70 19.84 -3.57
CA THR A 51 -2.53 21.04 -2.74
C THR A 51 -1.58 22.05 -3.39
N ASN A 52 -0.45 21.58 -3.93
CA ASN A 52 0.61 22.41 -4.52
C ASN A 52 0.11 23.22 -5.72
N MET A 53 -0.79 22.64 -6.50
CA MET A 53 -1.20 23.21 -7.76
C MET A 53 -2.03 24.49 -7.61
N HIS A 54 -2.72 24.68 -6.49
CA HIS A 54 -3.75 25.69 -6.33
C HIS A 54 -3.26 26.98 -5.64
N GLU A 55 -3.82 28.13 -6.01
CA GLU A 55 -3.54 29.43 -5.37
C GLU A 55 -4.53 29.67 -4.23
N TRP A 56 -4.34 28.98 -3.09
CA TRP A 56 -5.31 28.97 -1.97
C TRP A 56 -5.64 30.36 -1.43
N TRP A 57 -4.63 31.20 -1.22
CA TRP A 57 -4.82 32.55 -0.69
C TRP A 57 -5.66 33.44 -1.61
N GLU A 58 -5.43 33.39 -2.93
CA GLU A 58 -6.25 34.12 -3.92
C GLU A 58 -7.68 33.57 -3.97
N ALA A 59 -7.84 32.25 -3.82
CA ALA A 59 -9.15 31.61 -3.83
C ALA A 59 -10.05 32.03 -2.66
N PHE A 60 -9.47 32.56 -1.58
CA PHE A 60 -10.15 33.11 -0.40
C PHE A 60 -9.90 34.62 -0.27
N GLY A 61 -10.04 35.37 -1.36
CA GLY A 61 -10.05 36.83 -1.32
C GLY A 61 -8.67 37.48 -1.20
N SER A 62 -7.60 36.78 -1.58
CA SER A 62 -6.21 37.23 -1.41
C SER A 62 -5.81 37.43 0.06
N ASP A 63 -6.35 36.61 0.95
CA ASP A 63 -5.99 36.59 2.37
C ASP A 63 -4.55 36.07 2.56
N HIS A 64 -3.64 37.00 2.85
CA HIS A 64 -2.21 36.73 3.04
C HIS A 64 -1.87 35.83 4.24
N ARG A 65 -2.83 35.53 5.12
CA ARG A 65 -2.64 34.56 6.20
C ARG A 65 -2.52 33.15 5.62
N ILE A 66 -3.17 32.88 4.49
CA ILE A 66 -3.23 31.56 3.87
C ILE A 66 -1.96 31.31 3.06
N ILE A 67 -1.28 30.20 3.32
CA ILE A 67 -0.01 29.86 2.67
C ILE A 67 -0.02 28.43 2.13
N ASN A 68 0.67 28.21 0.99
CA ASN A 68 0.70 26.91 0.31
C ASN A 68 1.99 26.14 0.66
N ARG A 69 1.82 24.95 1.23
CA ARG A 69 2.89 24.00 1.57
C ARG A 69 2.66 22.65 0.90
N GLY A 70 2.02 22.65 -0.26
CA GLY A 70 1.91 21.49 -1.12
C GLY A 70 3.19 21.21 -1.89
N THR A 71 3.49 19.92 -2.10
CA THR A 71 4.60 19.44 -2.91
C THR A 71 4.12 18.40 -3.93
N SER A 72 4.23 18.68 -5.22
CA SER A 72 3.82 17.74 -6.27
C SER A 72 4.59 16.43 -6.19
N GLY A 73 3.88 15.30 -6.26
CA GLY A 73 4.46 13.97 -6.02
C GLY A 73 4.76 13.63 -4.56
N GLY A 74 4.46 14.53 -3.60
CA GLY A 74 4.78 14.36 -2.19
C GLY A 74 4.12 13.14 -1.52
N PHE A 75 4.82 12.52 -0.58
CA PHE A 75 4.37 11.38 0.22
C PHE A 75 4.16 11.74 1.69
N SER A 76 3.38 10.93 2.43
CA SER A 76 3.11 11.16 3.85
C SER A 76 4.38 11.16 4.72
N TYR A 77 5.38 10.33 4.39
CA TYR A 77 6.66 10.30 5.11
C TYR A 77 7.53 11.54 4.81
N GLU A 78 7.49 12.08 3.60
CA GLU A 78 8.23 13.30 3.25
C GLU A 78 7.65 14.54 3.95
N ILE A 79 6.32 14.58 4.17
CA ILE A 79 5.69 15.62 5.00
C ILE A 79 6.23 15.54 6.44
N LEU A 80 6.43 14.34 6.98
CA LEU A 80 7.00 14.16 8.31
C LEU A 80 8.47 14.61 8.38
N GLU A 81 9.27 14.28 7.36
CA GLU A 81 10.68 14.69 7.23
C GLU A 81 10.86 16.21 7.10
N ASN A 82 9.83 16.92 6.62
CA ASN A 82 9.86 18.36 6.38
C ASN A 82 8.89 19.15 7.27
N LEU A 83 8.41 18.54 8.36
CA LEU A 83 7.35 19.11 9.21
C LEU A 83 7.68 20.52 9.72
N GLU A 84 8.96 20.80 10.00
CA GLU A 84 9.41 22.10 10.51
C GLU A 84 9.21 23.25 9.53
N SER A 85 9.15 22.96 8.23
CA SER A 85 8.81 23.97 7.22
C SER A 85 7.34 24.36 7.23
N PHE A 86 6.52 23.74 8.09
CA PHE A 86 5.07 23.97 8.18
C PHE A 86 4.63 24.47 9.56
N ILE A 87 5.38 24.19 10.63
CA ILE A 87 4.89 24.36 12.01
C ILE A 87 5.76 25.22 12.91
N ASP A 88 6.98 25.59 12.48
CA ASP A 88 7.95 26.32 13.34
C ASP A 88 7.42 27.69 13.80
N GLY A 89 6.67 28.36 12.92
CA GLY A 89 5.93 29.60 13.20
C GLY A 89 4.68 29.45 14.06
N LYS A 90 4.32 28.23 14.46
CA LYS A 90 3.14 27.89 15.27
C LYS A 90 1.82 28.44 14.70
N PRO A 91 1.43 28.04 13.47
CA PRO A 91 0.32 28.65 12.73
C PRO A 91 -1.02 28.53 13.45
N GLU A 92 -1.98 29.39 13.12
CA GLU A 92 -3.33 29.33 13.70
C GLU A 92 -4.04 28.03 13.29
N LYS A 93 -3.93 27.66 12.01
CA LYS A 93 -4.63 26.51 11.42
C LYS A 93 -3.74 25.76 10.45
N LEU A 94 -3.92 24.45 10.37
CA LEU A 94 -3.26 23.58 9.39
C LEU A 94 -4.28 22.65 8.74
N PHE A 95 -4.30 22.63 7.40
CA PHE A 95 -5.13 21.76 6.57
C PHE A 95 -4.23 20.74 5.87
N LEU A 96 -4.36 19.46 6.20
CA LEU A 96 -3.55 18.38 5.66
C LEU A 96 -4.36 17.49 4.71
N MET A 97 -3.89 17.32 3.47
CA MET A 97 -4.39 16.31 2.54
C MET A 97 -3.22 15.57 1.87
N ILE A 98 -2.98 14.33 2.29
CA ILE A 98 -1.86 13.51 1.82
C ILE A 98 -2.25 12.02 1.78
N GLY A 99 -1.54 11.20 1.00
CA GLY A 99 -1.72 9.74 0.98
C GLY A 99 -2.04 9.12 -0.38
N THR A 100 -2.55 9.89 -1.35
CA THR A 100 -2.89 9.32 -2.68
C THR A 100 -1.65 8.79 -3.42
N ASN A 101 -0.49 9.42 -3.24
CA ASN A 101 0.76 8.99 -3.88
C ASN A 101 1.29 7.73 -3.20
N ASP A 102 1.28 7.69 -1.87
CA ASP A 102 1.63 6.53 -1.06
C ASP A 102 0.83 5.28 -1.50
N ILE A 103 -0.50 5.40 -1.54
CA ILE A 103 -1.38 4.30 -1.94
C ILE A 103 -1.13 3.90 -3.40
N SER A 104 -0.84 4.86 -4.29
CA SER A 104 -0.56 4.59 -5.70
C SER A 104 0.74 3.83 -5.94
N THR A 105 1.72 3.95 -5.03
CA THR A 105 3.01 3.24 -5.09
C THR A 105 3.01 1.94 -4.27
N GLY A 106 1.86 1.57 -3.69
CA GLY A 106 1.69 0.30 -2.98
C GLY A 106 1.91 0.38 -1.46
N ILE A 107 2.10 1.58 -0.90
CA ILE A 107 2.13 1.77 0.56
C ILE A 107 0.73 1.48 1.13
N ALA A 108 0.68 0.67 2.17
CA ALA A 108 -0.59 0.26 2.79
C ALA A 108 -1.29 1.46 3.45
N PRO A 109 -2.64 1.55 3.40
CA PRO A 109 -3.42 2.56 4.10
C PRO A 109 -3.02 2.76 5.57
N ALA A 110 -2.76 1.66 6.29
CA ALA A 110 -2.35 1.70 7.70
C ALA A 110 -1.02 2.45 7.91
N THR A 111 -0.06 2.31 6.99
CA THR A 111 1.22 3.03 7.06
C THR A 111 1.01 4.53 6.83
N VAL A 112 0.16 4.91 5.87
CA VAL A 112 -0.18 6.32 5.62
C VAL A 112 -0.84 6.95 6.86
N VAL A 113 -1.81 6.26 7.45
CA VAL A 113 -2.51 6.70 8.67
C VAL A 113 -1.54 6.78 9.85
N SER A 114 -0.58 5.86 9.96
CA SER A 114 0.48 5.91 10.98
C SER A 114 1.36 7.15 10.82
N ASN A 115 1.77 7.50 9.60
CA ASN A 115 2.53 8.72 9.35
C ASN A 115 1.73 9.97 9.74
N ILE A 116 0.45 10.02 9.37
CA ILE A 116 -0.45 11.12 9.72
C ILE A 116 -0.67 11.21 11.24
N ARG A 117 -0.79 10.09 11.95
CA ARG A 117 -0.82 10.07 13.42
C ARG A 117 0.43 10.73 13.99
N THR A 118 1.61 10.36 13.52
CA THR A 118 2.87 10.97 13.98
C THR A 118 2.88 12.48 13.72
N ILE A 119 2.42 12.92 12.53
CA ILE A 119 2.29 14.34 12.21
C ILE A 119 1.36 15.06 13.20
N ILE A 120 0.15 14.54 13.44
CA ILE A 120 -0.82 15.13 14.38
C ILE A 120 -0.24 15.22 15.79
N THR A 121 0.32 14.13 16.31
CA THR A 121 0.89 14.07 17.65
C THR A 121 2.02 15.08 17.81
N ARG A 122 2.90 15.21 16.81
CA ARG A 122 3.98 16.21 16.83
C ARG A 122 3.44 17.63 16.81
N ILE A 123 2.45 17.94 15.97
CA ILE A 123 1.83 19.27 15.95
C ILE A 123 1.20 19.61 17.31
N GLN A 124 0.46 18.67 17.92
CA GLN A 124 -0.15 18.89 19.24
C GLN A 124 0.89 19.14 20.34
N GLN A 125 2.07 18.55 20.23
CA GLN A 125 3.18 18.75 21.17
C GLN A 125 3.92 20.06 20.92
N GLU A 126 4.30 20.34 19.68
CA GLU A 126 5.23 21.42 19.31
C GLU A 126 4.52 22.74 18.99
N SER A 127 3.25 22.67 18.57
CA SER A 127 2.38 23.81 18.30
C SER A 127 0.96 23.57 18.84
N PRO A 128 0.79 23.49 20.18
CA PRO A 128 -0.47 23.08 20.81
C PRO A 128 -1.67 23.99 20.55
N ARG A 129 -1.46 25.19 20.00
CA ARG A 129 -2.54 26.13 19.63
C ARG A 129 -2.99 25.99 18.17
N THR A 130 -2.26 25.26 17.33
CA THR A 130 -2.61 25.07 15.92
C THR A 130 -3.85 24.18 15.81
N LYS A 131 -4.89 24.67 15.15
CA LYS A 131 -6.10 23.90 14.83
C LYS A 131 -5.84 23.00 13.62
N ILE A 132 -5.88 21.68 13.83
CA ILE A 132 -5.54 20.70 12.80
C ILE A 132 -6.83 20.24 12.09
N HIS A 133 -6.79 20.26 10.76
CA HIS A 133 -7.87 19.80 9.88
C HIS A 133 -7.32 18.75 8.92
N ILE A 134 -7.75 17.50 9.08
CA ILE A 134 -7.39 16.40 8.21
C ILE A 134 -8.46 16.24 7.14
N GLN A 135 -8.08 16.32 5.88
CA GLN A 135 -8.99 16.21 4.74
C GLN A 135 -8.97 14.79 4.17
N SER A 136 -10.14 14.29 3.78
CA SER A 136 -10.26 12.99 3.11
C SER A 136 -9.35 12.91 1.88
N ILE A 137 -8.67 11.78 1.67
CA ILE A 137 -7.98 11.47 0.42
C ILE A 137 -9.02 11.42 -0.70
N LEU A 138 -8.81 12.22 -1.75
CA LEU A 138 -9.78 12.39 -2.82
C LEU A 138 -10.00 11.11 -3.65
N PRO A 139 -11.19 10.96 -4.26
CA PRO A 139 -11.46 9.88 -5.19
C PRO A 139 -10.65 10.03 -6.49
N ARG A 140 -10.12 8.92 -7.03
CA ARG A 140 -9.35 8.89 -8.27
C ARG A 140 -9.76 7.78 -9.23
N VAL A 141 -9.53 7.97 -10.52
CA VAL A 141 -9.96 6.99 -11.54
C VAL A 141 -9.06 5.75 -11.62
N HIS A 142 -7.76 5.90 -11.33
CA HIS A 142 -6.74 4.85 -11.50
C HIS A 142 -6.75 3.76 -10.42
N GLU A 143 -7.76 3.80 -9.54
CA GLU A 143 -8.09 2.71 -8.62
C GLU A 143 -9.59 2.40 -8.78
N PRO A 144 -9.99 1.43 -9.62
CA PRO A 144 -11.39 1.27 -10.05
C PRO A 144 -12.41 1.19 -8.91
N GLN A 145 -12.02 0.66 -7.75
CA GLN A 145 -12.87 0.56 -6.56
C GLN A 145 -12.53 1.58 -5.46
N ASN A 146 -11.37 2.26 -5.55
CA ASN A 146 -10.82 3.14 -4.51
C ASN A 146 -10.81 2.49 -3.10
N THR A 147 -10.70 1.17 -3.03
CA THR A 147 -10.81 0.41 -1.78
C THR A 147 -9.78 0.90 -0.76
N ASN A 148 -8.56 1.22 -1.19
CA ASN A 148 -7.49 1.66 -0.29
C ASN A 148 -7.68 3.12 0.15
N ASN A 149 -8.08 4.03 -0.76
CA ASN A 149 -8.40 5.41 -0.38
C ASN A 149 -9.57 5.45 0.62
N LYS A 150 -10.62 4.65 0.40
CA LYS A 150 -11.76 4.54 1.33
C LYS A 150 -11.32 3.96 2.68
N ALA A 151 -10.55 2.87 2.68
CA ALA A 151 -10.03 2.28 3.91
C ALA A 151 -9.18 3.29 4.70
N ALA A 152 -8.29 4.03 4.02
CA ALA A 152 -7.52 5.10 4.64
C ALA A 152 -8.44 6.19 5.21
N ASN A 153 -9.46 6.64 4.48
CA ASN A 153 -10.38 7.67 4.94
C ASN A 153 -11.17 7.27 6.18
N GLU A 154 -11.66 6.03 6.27
CA GLU A 154 -12.31 5.51 7.48
C GLU A 154 -11.34 5.48 8.68
N MET A 155 -10.11 5.01 8.46
CA MET A 155 -9.08 5.02 9.49
C MET A 155 -8.68 6.44 9.92
N LEU A 156 -8.62 7.40 8.98
CA LEU A 156 -8.34 8.81 9.27
C LEU A 156 -9.47 9.45 10.07
N LYS A 157 -10.72 9.15 9.74
CA LYS A 157 -11.89 9.62 10.49
C LYS A 157 -11.87 9.11 11.93
N ALA A 158 -11.56 7.83 12.12
CA ALA A 158 -11.39 7.24 13.45
C ALA A 158 -10.20 7.86 14.21
N LEU A 159 -9.07 8.07 13.53
CA LEU A 159 -7.88 8.71 14.10
C LEU A 159 -8.17 10.15 14.55
N CYS A 160 -8.91 10.93 13.76
CA CYS A 160 -9.26 12.30 14.10
C CYS A 160 -10.15 12.37 15.34
N ALA A 161 -11.11 11.43 15.47
CA ALA A 161 -11.93 11.30 16.67
C ALA A 161 -11.10 10.87 17.90
N GLU A 162 -10.11 9.98 17.71
CA GLU A 162 -9.21 9.54 18.78
C GLU A 162 -8.32 10.67 19.31
N LEU A 163 -7.75 11.48 18.41
CA LEU A 163 -6.80 12.53 18.74
C LEU A 163 -7.44 13.92 18.95
N ASP A 164 -8.77 14.00 18.92
CA ASP A 164 -9.53 15.25 19.06
C ASP A 164 -9.11 16.34 18.06
N VAL A 165 -9.09 15.99 16.77
CA VAL A 165 -8.83 16.92 15.66
C VAL A 165 -9.94 16.86 14.62
N THR A 166 -10.06 17.90 13.80
CA THR A 166 -11.15 18.01 12.83
C THR A 166 -10.90 17.13 11.60
N TYR A 167 -11.86 16.26 11.28
CA TYR A 167 -11.91 15.56 9.98
C TYR A 167 -12.84 16.29 9.01
N LEU A 168 -12.34 16.60 7.82
CA LEU A 168 -13.07 17.24 6.73
C LEU A 168 -13.33 16.22 5.62
N ASP A 169 -14.59 15.81 5.49
CA ASP A 169 -15.01 14.86 4.47
C ASP A 169 -15.29 15.57 3.14
N LEU A 170 -14.38 15.40 2.19
CA LEU A 170 -14.50 15.92 0.82
C LEU A 170 -14.83 14.81 -0.18
N TRP A 171 -14.92 13.55 0.28
CA TRP A 171 -14.98 12.37 -0.57
C TRP A 171 -16.22 12.40 -1.46
N ASP A 172 -17.39 12.52 -0.84
CA ASP A 172 -18.68 12.49 -1.55
C ASP A 172 -18.85 13.72 -2.46
N ALA A 173 -18.40 14.88 -1.99
CA ALA A 173 -18.47 16.13 -2.73
C ALA A 173 -17.65 16.10 -4.03
N LEU A 174 -16.55 15.33 -4.07
CA LEU A 174 -15.60 15.29 -5.18
C LEU A 174 -15.62 13.97 -5.97
N LEU A 175 -16.64 13.11 -5.81
CA LEU A 175 -16.76 11.85 -6.57
C LEU A 175 -16.68 12.01 -8.09
N GLY A 176 -17.17 13.13 -8.63
CA GLY A 176 -17.15 13.43 -10.05
C GLY A 176 -15.75 13.59 -10.67
N VAL A 177 -14.70 13.74 -9.85
CA VAL A 177 -13.30 13.72 -10.30
C VAL A 177 -12.99 12.44 -11.09
N ARG A 178 -13.60 11.31 -10.72
CA ARG A 178 -13.36 9.99 -11.35
C ARG A 178 -13.89 9.88 -12.78
N ASN A 179 -14.75 10.78 -13.21
CA ASN A 179 -15.52 10.60 -14.43
C ASN A 179 -14.81 11.08 -15.70
N TYR A 180 -13.64 11.72 -15.58
CA TYR A 180 -12.99 12.52 -16.64
C TYR A 180 -13.97 13.57 -17.22
N GLY A 181 -13.64 14.86 -17.11
CA GLY A 181 -14.53 15.91 -17.62
C GLY A 181 -14.37 17.22 -16.88
N GLU A 182 -15.50 17.82 -16.50
CA GLU A 182 -15.54 19.18 -15.95
C GLU A 182 -14.69 19.36 -14.70
N TRP A 183 -14.56 18.33 -13.85
CA TRP A 183 -13.84 18.45 -12.59
C TRP A 183 -12.38 17.99 -12.69
N SER A 184 -12.04 17.17 -13.68
CA SER A 184 -10.68 16.63 -13.83
C SER A 184 -10.38 16.19 -15.26
N ALA A 185 -9.19 16.52 -15.76
CA ALA A 185 -8.71 16.07 -17.06
C ALA A 185 -8.14 14.64 -17.02
N ASP A 186 -7.55 14.25 -15.89
CA ASP A 186 -6.80 12.99 -15.72
C ASP A 186 -7.42 12.04 -14.68
N GLY A 187 -8.53 12.44 -14.07
CA GLY A 187 -9.22 11.69 -13.04
C GLY A 187 -8.47 11.64 -11.70
N LEU A 188 -7.59 12.60 -11.44
CA LEU A 188 -6.84 12.77 -10.19
C LEU A 188 -6.76 14.24 -9.75
N HIS A 189 -6.25 15.12 -10.61
CA HIS A 189 -6.10 16.54 -10.32
C HIS A 189 -7.36 17.32 -10.71
N LEU A 190 -7.52 18.52 -10.15
CA LEU A 190 -8.76 19.27 -10.30
C LEU A 190 -8.63 20.41 -11.32
N TYR A 191 -9.65 20.53 -12.16
CA TYR A 191 -10.00 21.81 -12.79
C TYR A 191 -10.55 22.78 -11.73
N ALA A 192 -10.63 24.07 -12.08
CA ALA A 192 -11.18 25.11 -11.21
C ALA A 192 -12.59 24.80 -10.71
N ALA A 193 -13.44 24.19 -11.54
CA ALA A 193 -14.76 23.73 -11.11
C ALA A 193 -14.72 22.73 -9.95
N GLY A 194 -13.73 21.83 -9.92
CA GLY A 194 -13.50 20.91 -8.79
C GLY A 194 -12.99 21.65 -7.55
N TYR A 195 -12.02 22.56 -7.71
CA TYR A 195 -11.54 23.39 -6.60
C TYR A 195 -12.63 24.31 -6.02
N ARG A 196 -13.57 24.79 -6.83
CA ARG A 196 -14.75 25.56 -6.36
C ARG A 196 -15.59 24.77 -5.37
N ILE A 197 -15.84 23.49 -5.65
CA ILE A 197 -16.56 22.60 -4.73
C ILE A 197 -15.77 22.47 -3.43
N TRP A 198 -14.47 22.16 -3.53
CA TRP A 198 -13.60 22.03 -2.35
C TRP A 198 -13.57 23.32 -1.52
N CYS A 199 -13.23 24.45 -2.11
CA CYS A 199 -13.12 25.74 -1.42
C CYS A 199 -14.42 26.11 -0.69
N LYS A 200 -15.59 25.86 -1.31
CA LYS A 200 -16.90 26.08 -0.67
C LYS A 200 -17.12 25.18 0.55
N GLN A 201 -16.68 23.92 0.50
CA GLN A 201 -16.81 22.99 1.63
C GLN A 201 -15.93 23.38 2.83
N ILE A 202 -14.73 23.90 2.56
CA ILE A 202 -13.76 24.22 3.63
C ILE A 202 -13.83 25.66 4.12
N ALA A 203 -14.50 26.56 3.39
CA ALA A 203 -14.58 27.99 3.73
C ALA A 203 -14.92 28.25 5.21
N PRO A 204 -15.93 27.59 5.84
CA PRO A 204 -16.26 27.82 7.25
C PRO A 204 -15.13 27.47 8.24
N TYR A 205 -14.19 26.63 7.83
CA TYR A 205 -13.04 26.23 8.64
C TYR A 205 -11.84 27.17 8.42
N VAL A 206 -11.73 27.77 7.23
CA VAL A 206 -10.68 28.74 6.88
C VAL A 206 -10.87 30.02 7.69
N ASP A 207 -12.05 30.63 7.65
CA ASP A 207 -12.43 31.80 8.44
C ASP A 207 -13.97 31.89 8.46
N GLU A 208 -14.55 32.51 9.48
CA GLU A 208 -16.01 32.70 9.53
C GLU A 208 -16.53 33.58 8.39
N ASN A 209 -15.66 34.46 7.85
CA ASN A 209 -15.95 35.35 6.73
C ASN A 209 -15.29 34.89 5.42
N ALA A 210 -14.67 33.70 5.38
CA ALA A 210 -14.05 33.21 4.16
C ALA A 210 -15.12 32.85 3.12
N GLU A 211 -14.94 33.34 1.91
CA GLU A 211 -15.75 32.97 0.74
C GLU A 211 -14.86 32.57 -0.43
N CYS A 212 -15.29 31.56 -1.19
CA CYS A 212 -14.58 31.15 -2.39
C CYS A 212 -14.86 32.15 -3.53
N VAL A 213 -13.80 32.69 -4.13
CA VAL A 213 -13.91 33.66 -5.24
C VAL A 213 -14.41 33.03 -6.56
N TYR A 214 -14.45 31.69 -6.66
CA TYR A 214 -14.90 30.99 -7.85
C TYR A 214 -16.43 31.01 -7.95
N GLN A 215 -16.96 31.93 -8.75
CA GLN A 215 -18.39 32.06 -9.02
C GLN A 215 -18.93 30.83 -9.78
N ASP A 216 -20.17 30.42 -9.50
CA ASP A 216 -20.81 29.27 -10.19
C ASP A 216 -21.02 29.52 -11.68
N SER A 217 -21.16 30.77 -12.10
CA SER A 217 -21.29 31.18 -13.51
C SER A 217 -20.00 31.04 -14.32
N TYR A 218 -18.84 30.87 -13.67
CA TYR A 218 -17.55 30.76 -14.38
C TYR A 218 -17.32 29.35 -14.88
N SER A 219 -16.71 29.28 -16.06
CA SER A 219 -16.35 28.03 -16.75
C SER A 219 -14.84 27.81 -16.76
N ASN A 220 -14.41 26.56 -16.92
CA ASN A 220 -13.00 26.22 -17.01
C ASN A 220 -12.37 26.79 -18.29
N ILE A 221 -11.26 27.52 -18.14
CA ILE A 221 -10.47 28.04 -19.28
C ILE A 221 -9.12 27.34 -19.33
N ASN A 222 -9.05 26.24 -20.06
CA ASN A 222 -7.82 25.44 -20.18
C ASN A 222 -6.79 26.03 -21.17
N SER A 223 -7.09 27.14 -21.85
CA SER A 223 -6.24 27.77 -22.86
C SER A 223 -5.74 26.79 -23.93
N GLY A 224 -6.57 25.81 -24.33
CA GLY A 224 -6.20 24.80 -25.33
C GLY A 224 -5.10 23.83 -24.87
N MET A 225 -4.72 23.86 -23.58
CA MET A 225 -3.76 22.94 -23.00
C MET A 225 -4.45 21.70 -22.44
N ASN A 226 -3.79 20.57 -22.55
CA ASN A 226 -4.25 19.28 -22.02
C ASN A 226 -3.69 19.01 -20.63
N ASN A 227 -4.23 17.98 -19.99
CA ASN A 227 -3.76 17.44 -18.71
C ASN A 227 -3.67 18.54 -17.64
N SER A 228 -2.68 18.44 -16.76
CA SER A 228 -2.47 19.28 -15.61
C SER A 228 -2.07 20.72 -15.94
N ASN A 229 -1.47 20.99 -17.10
CA ASN A 229 -1.26 22.36 -17.59
C ASN A 229 -2.60 23.05 -17.90
N GLY A 230 -3.52 22.34 -18.56
CA GLY A 230 -4.87 22.81 -18.81
C GLY A 230 -5.68 22.99 -17.53
N MET A 231 -5.53 22.08 -16.56
CA MET A 231 -6.16 22.22 -15.24
C MET A 231 -5.63 23.46 -14.52
N ARG A 232 -4.31 23.72 -14.55
CA ARG A 232 -3.74 24.91 -13.95
C ARG A 232 -4.21 26.21 -14.56
N SER A 233 -4.25 26.24 -15.89
CA SER A 233 -4.82 27.37 -16.63
C SER A 233 -6.27 27.66 -16.22
N SER A 234 -7.06 26.64 -15.90
CA SER A 234 -8.47 26.84 -15.59
C SER A 234 -8.74 27.70 -14.36
N TYR A 235 -7.98 27.52 -13.27
CA TYR A 235 -8.19 28.34 -12.07
C TYR A 235 -7.49 29.68 -12.19
N PHE A 236 -6.38 29.80 -12.93
CA PHE A 236 -5.88 31.13 -13.34
C PHE A 236 -6.96 31.93 -14.07
N GLY A 237 -7.80 31.27 -14.89
CA GLY A 237 -8.95 31.87 -15.56
C GLY A 237 -10.12 32.30 -14.67
N MET A 238 -10.23 31.75 -13.46
CA MET A 238 -11.30 32.07 -12.51
C MET A 238 -10.84 33.01 -11.38
N LEU A 239 -9.54 33.08 -11.10
CA LEU A 239 -8.98 33.97 -10.09
C LEU A 239 -9.12 35.44 -10.52
N PRO A 240 -9.48 36.36 -9.60
CA PRO A 240 -9.59 37.77 -9.91
C PRO A 240 -8.24 38.38 -10.30
N LEU A 241 -8.29 39.52 -11.01
CA LEU A 241 -7.12 40.34 -11.33
C LEU A 241 -7.54 41.81 -11.40
N THR A 242 -6.83 42.66 -10.69
CA THR A 242 -7.10 44.10 -10.51
C THR A 242 -5.96 44.94 -11.08
N THR A 243 -6.17 46.26 -11.18
CA THR A 243 -5.12 47.19 -11.67
C THR A 243 -3.91 47.32 -10.75
N ASP A 244 -4.05 46.98 -9.46
CA ASP A 244 -2.97 47.10 -8.48
C ASP A 244 -2.09 45.85 -8.41
N ASP A 245 -2.52 44.77 -9.08
CA ASP A 245 -1.79 43.50 -9.06
C ASP A 245 -0.55 43.54 -9.94
N VAL A 246 0.45 42.77 -9.53
CA VAL A 246 1.62 42.41 -10.30
C VAL A 246 1.56 40.92 -10.55
N ILE A 247 1.69 40.49 -11.80
CA ILE A 247 1.72 39.06 -12.12
C ILE A 247 3.13 38.63 -12.53
N ILE A 248 3.53 37.44 -12.09
CA ILE A 248 4.76 36.80 -12.52
C ILE A 248 4.35 35.55 -13.30
N VAL A 249 4.56 35.57 -14.62
CA VAL A 249 4.23 34.48 -15.55
C VAL A 249 5.49 33.69 -15.83
N GLY A 250 5.41 32.36 -15.73
CA GLY A 250 6.55 31.57 -16.11
C GLY A 250 6.47 30.07 -15.90
N ASP A 251 7.64 29.47 -16.02
CA ASP A 251 7.85 28.04 -15.91
C ASP A 251 7.85 27.55 -14.45
N GLU A 252 8.46 26.39 -14.22
CA GLU A 252 8.52 25.69 -12.95
C GLU A 252 9.11 26.55 -11.81
N MET A 253 10.15 27.37 -12.06
CA MET A 253 10.69 28.30 -11.06
C MET A 253 9.60 29.25 -10.53
N ILE A 254 8.70 29.70 -11.40
CA ILE A 254 7.61 30.57 -10.94
C ILE A 254 6.59 29.77 -10.13
N HIS A 255 6.36 28.51 -10.50
CA HIS A 255 5.47 27.61 -9.77
C HIS A 255 6.00 27.30 -8.35
N GLY A 256 7.30 27.09 -8.20
CA GLY A 256 7.94 26.68 -6.95
C GLY A 256 8.17 27.80 -5.93
N GLY A 257 8.03 29.08 -6.32
CA GLY A 257 8.55 30.21 -5.54
C GLY A 257 7.63 30.92 -4.54
N GLU A 258 6.33 30.63 -4.45
CA GLU A 258 5.38 31.33 -3.53
C GLU A 258 5.62 32.85 -3.44
N TRP A 259 5.70 33.53 -4.58
CA TRP A 259 6.29 34.88 -4.68
C TRP A 259 5.63 35.96 -3.82
N HIS A 260 4.34 35.82 -3.49
CA HIS A 260 3.65 36.72 -2.58
C HIS A 260 4.20 36.65 -1.15
N GLU A 261 4.67 35.47 -0.71
CA GLU A 261 5.33 35.25 0.58
C GLU A 261 6.76 35.80 0.53
N LEU A 262 7.53 35.48 -0.52
CA LEU A 262 8.92 35.95 -0.66
C LEU A 262 9.05 37.47 -0.76
N LEU A 263 8.08 38.14 -1.38
CA LEU A 263 8.02 39.60 -1.54
C LEU A 263 7.11 40.30 -0.51
N ARG A 264 6.48 39.52 0.38
CA ARG A 264 5.53 39.97 1.42
C ARG A 264 4.46 40.95 0.94
N SER A 265 3.86 40.66 -0.20
CA SER A 265 2.85 41.55 -0.78
C SER A 265 1.69 40.78 -1.41
N PRO A 266 0.43 41.08 -0.99
CA PRO A 266 -0.75 40.43 -1.55
C PRO A 266 -1.06 40.89 -2.98
N ARG A 267 -0.30 41.86 -3.51
CA ARG A 267 -0.40 42.32 -4.91
C ARG A 267 0.35 41.41 -5.88
N ILE A 268 1.29 40.59 -5.39
CA ILE A 268 2.09 39.72 -6.26
C ILE A 268 1.34 38.42 -6.50
N LYS A 269 1.00 38.12 -7.75
CA LYS A 269 0.28 36.89 -8.14
C LYS A 269 1.18 35.97 -8.95
N SER A 270 1.33 34.72 -8.51
CA SER A 270 2.13 33.72 -9.21
C SER A 270 1.33 33.06 -10.32
N ARG A 271 1.88 33.00 -11.54
CA ARG A 271 1.30 32.32 -12.71
C ARG A 271 2.31 31.35 -13.32
N GLY A 272 2.97 30.60 -12.45
CA GLY A 272 3.90 29.54 -12.81
C GLY A 272 3.18 28.27 -13.27
N THR A 273 3.77 27.51 -14.20
CA THR A 273 3.23 26.20 -14.62
C THR A 273 4.34 25.17 -14.83
N GLY A 274 4.08 23.92 -14.44
CA GLY A 274 4.97 22.77 -14.63
C GLY A 274 5.71 22.38 -13.34
N TRP A 275 6.01 21.09 -13.19
CA TRP A 275 6.77 20.49 -12.07
C TRP A 275 8.04 19.77 -12.56
N GLY A 276 8.46 20.05 -13.79
CA GLY A 276 9.68 19.52 -14.38
C GLY A 276 10.48 20.62 -15.05
N TYR A 277 11.80 20.49 -15.04
CA TYR A 277 12.71 21.44 -15.67
C TYR A 277 12.36 21.65 -17.15
N GLY A 278 12.35 22.91 -17.58
CA GLY A 278 11.98 23.33 -18.94
C GLY A 278 10.58 23.91 -19.08
N GLY A 279 9.62 23.50 -18.22
CA GLY A 279 8.28 24.09 -18.16
C GLY A 279 7.50 24.06 -19.48
N LEU A 280 6.72 25.11 -19.74
CA LEU A 280 5.92 25.25 -20.96
C LEU A 280 6.77 25.77 -22.13
N SER A 281 6.36 25.45 -23.36
CA SER A 281 6.88 26.14 -24.55
C SER A 281 6.35 27.58 -24.62
N LEU A 282 7.05 28.46 -25.36
CA LEU A 282 6.62 29.85 -25.52
C LEU A 282 5.24 29.99 -26.19
N ASP A 283 4.87 29.07 -27.08
CA ASP A 283 3.53 29.05 -27.68
C ASP A 283 2.43 28.67 -26.67
N GLN A 284 2.75 27.77 -25.73
CA GLN A 284 1.83 27.41 -24.65
C GLN A 284 1.66 28.58 -23.67
N HIS A 285 2.74 29.24 -23.25
CA HIS A 285 2.68 30.48 -22.47
C HIS A 285 1.80 31.53 -23.12
N LYS A 286 2.01 31.77 -24.42
CA LYS A 286 1.22 32.73 -25.21
C LYS A 286 -0.28 32.40 -25.18
N THR A 287 -0.62 31.12 -25.28
CA THR A 287 -2.03 30.69 -25.24
C THR A 287 -2.61 30.79 -23.81
N GLN A 288 -1.78 30.55 -22.78
CA GLN A 288 -2.16 30.68 -21.37
C GLN A 288 -2.48 32.13 -20.96
N LEU A 289 -1.89 33.13 -21.61
CA LEU A 289 -2.16 34.54 -21.32
C LEU A 289 -3.63 34.92 -21.39
N THR A 290 -4.43 34.25 -22.24
CA THR A 290 -5.88 34.49 -22.29
C THR A 290 -6.54 34.13 -20.96
N ALA A 291 -6.25 32.96 -20.37
CA ALA A 291 -6.77 32.62 -19.06
C ALA A 291 -6.26 33.58 -17.98
N ILE A 292 -4.96 33.92 -18.00
CA ILE A 292 -4.33 34.76 -16.98
C ILE A 292 -4.88 36.19 -16.99
N LEU A 293 -4.97 36.83 -18.16
CA LEU A 293 -5.21 38.27 -18.31
C LEU A 293 -6.67 38.63 -18.60
N THR A 294 -7.42 37.76 -19.29
CA THR A 294 -8.83 38.05 -19.62
C THR A 294 -9.79 37.15 -18.86
N GLY A 295 -9.39 35.92 -18.53
CA GLY A 295 -10.21 34.97 -17.78
C GLY A 295 -11.60 34.81 -18.40
N ASN A 296 -12.64 34.82 -17.56
CA ASN A 296 -14.04 34.77 -17.98
C ASN A 296 -14.58 36.17 -18.36
N GLY A 297 -13.72 37.10 -18.81
CA GLY A 297 -14.10 38.48 -19.17
C GLY A 297 -14.23 39.44 -17.98
N ASN A 298 -13.70 39.05 -16.82
CA ASN A 298 -13.93 39.68 -15.52
C ASN A 298 -12.65 40.26 -14.88
N LYS A 299 -11.57 40.42 -15.67
CA LYS A 299 -10.24 40.83 -15.20
C LYS A 299 -9.88 42.23 -15.65
N GLN A 300 -9.12 42.94 -14.82
CA GLN A 300 -8.52 44.23 -15.15
C GLN A 300 -7.04 44.04 -15.55
N ASN A 301 -6.48 45.02 -16.25
CA ASN A 301 -5.06 45.00 -16.63
C ASN A 301 -4.17 45.23 -15.40
N PRO A 302 -3.27 44.30 -15.03
CA PRO A 302 -2.39 44.48 -13.88
C PRO A 302 -1.40 45.62 -14.11
N ALA A 303 -0.84 46.17 -13.04
CA ALA A 303 0.18 47.22 -13.12
C ALA A 303 1.42 46.74 -13.87
N LYS A 304 1.92 45.56 -13.49
CA LYS A 304 3.17 44.98 -14.01
C LYS A 304 3.02 43.49 -14.34
N ILE A 305 3.72 43.06 -15.39
CA ILE A 305 3.81 41.65 -15.80
C ILE A 305 5.28 41.27 -15.94
N PHE A 306 5.74 40.32 -15.15
CA PHE A 306 7.08 39.73 -15.23
C PHE A 306 7.03 38.40 -15.98
N PHE A 307 8.00 38.17 -16.88
CA PHE A 307 8.09 36.95 -17.67
C PHE A 307 9.38 36.20 -17.39
N TYR A 308 9.25 34.99 -16.85
CA TYR A 308 10.29 33.96 -16.81
C TYR A 308 9.84 32.77 -17.66
N CYS A 309 10.04 32.84 -18.97
CA CYS A 309 9.51 31.86 -19.94
C CYS A 309 10.60 31.38 -20.90
N GLY A 310 10.36 30.24 -21.54
CA GLY A 310 11.20 29.76 -22.64
C GLY A 310 12.42 28.99 -22.19
N THR A 311 12.40 28.43 -20.96
CA THR A 311 13.46 27.52 -20.51
C THR A 311 13.55 26.30 -21.43
N SER A 312 12.43 25.76 -21.91
CA SER A 312 12.37 24.59 -22.80
C SER A 312 12.88 24.83 -24.23
N ASP A 313 12.55 25.96 -24.86
CA ASP A 313 12.71 26.15 -26.31
C ASP A 313 13.62 27.32 -26.72
N LYS A 314 13.92 28.26 -25.81
CA LYS A 314 14.88 29.38 -25.97
C LYS A 314 14.77 30.10 -27.33
N ASN A 315 13.54 30.36 -27.79
CA ASN A 315 13.28 30.90 -29.12
C ASN A 315 12.90 32.39 -29.06
N ILE A 316 13.81 33.27 -29.48
CA ILE A 316 13.62 34.73 -29.34
C ILE A 316 12.44 35.27 -30.18
N THR A 317 12.19 34.69 -31.36
CA THR A 317 11.07 35.10 -32.22
C THR A 317 9.74 34.77 -31.56
N LYS A 318 9.61 33.56 -30.99
CA LYS A 318 8.41 33.15 -30.26
C LYS A 318 8.22 33.99 -28.99
N TYR A 319 9.32 34.34 -28.30
CA TYR A 319 9.27 35.22 -27.15
C TYR A 319 8.74 36.62 -27.54
N GLY A 320 9.19 37.15 -28.68
CA GLY A 320 8.64 38.39 -29.23
C GLY A 320 7.13 38.31 -29.44
N ALA A 321 6.62 37.19 -29.97
CA ALA A 321 5.19 36.97 -30.14
C ALA A 321 4.41 36.83 -28.82
N LEU A 322 5.03 36.27 -27.77
CA LEU A 322 4.46 36.25 -26.41
C LEU A 322 4.27 37.68 -25.87
N ILE A 323 5.28 38.54 -26.04
CA ILE A 323 5.22 39.94 -25.61
C ILE A 323 4.17 40.73 -26.39
N ASP A 324 4.09 40.53 -27.71
CA ASP A 324 3.08 41.18 -28.54
C ASP A 324 1.65 40.79 -28.12
N GLU A 325 1.44 39.52 -27.78
CA GLU A 325 0.14 39.04 -27.27
C GLU A 325 -0.19 39.62 -25.88
N ALA A 326 0.79 39.70 -24.98
CA ALA A 326 0.61 40.33 -23.67
C ALA A 326 0.17 41.80 -23.81
N LYS A 327 0.80 42.57 -24.70
CA LYS A 327 0.40 43.96 -24.99
C LYS A 327 -0.99 44.07 -25.59
N ARG A 328 -1.37 43.11 -26.43
CA ARG A 328 -2.71 43.08 -27.04
C ARG A 328 -3.79 42.84 -25.99
N LEU A 329 -3.54 41.92 -25.05
CA LEU A 329 -4.48 41.55 -23.99
C LEU A 329 -4.49 42.55 -22.81
N SER A 330 -3.34 43.16 -22.52
CA SER A 330 -3.15 44.07 -21.38
C SER A 330 -2.32 45.30 -21.76
N PRO A 331 -2.85 46.21 -22.59
CA PRO A 331 -2.11 47.34 -23.13
C PRO A 331 -1.64 48.35 -22.08
N ALA A 332 -2.26 48.38 -20.90
CA ALA A 332 -1.88 49.29 -19.81
C ALA A 332 -0.74 48.77 -18.92
N SER A 333 -0.40 47.48 -19.01
CA SER A 333 0.60 46.86 -18.12
C SER A 333 2.03 47.18 -18.54
N GLN A 334 2.88 47.47 -17.56
CA GLN A 334 4.33 47.51 -17.77
C GLN A 334 4.89 46.09 -17.85
N LEU A 335 5.79 45.83 -18.81
CA LEU A 335 6.30 44.49 -19.08
C LEU A 335 7.76 44.35 -18.68
N TYR A 336 8.08 43.25 -18.01
CA TYR A 336 9.42 42.92 -17.50
C TYR A 336 9.82 41.53 -18.00
N ILE A 337 11.05 41.40 -18.50
CA ILE A 337 11.61 40.17 -19.06
C ILE A 337 12.76 39.73 -18.18
N MET A 338 12.58 38.61 -17.48
CA MET A 338 13.59 38.05 -16.58
C MET A 338 14.60 37.22 -17.38
N ALA A 339 15.87 37.35 -17.01
CA ALA A 339 16.92 36.48 -17.50
C ALA A 339 16.64 35.01 -17.14
N GLN A 340 16.97 34.08 -18.04
CA GLN A 340 17.01 32.67 -17.69
C GLN A 340 18.11 32.42 -16.66
N ILE A 341 17.87 31.58 -15.65
CA ILE A 341 18.85 31.27 -14.59
C ILE A 341 19.98 30.36 -15.12
N PRO A 342 21.15 30.33 -14.46
CA PRO A 342 22.22 29.41 -14.84
C PRO A 342 21.87 27.94 -14.58
N MET A 343 22.41 27.03 -15.38
CA MET A 343 22.28 25.58 -15.21
C MET A 343 23.35 25.05 -14.25
N ALA A 344 23.06 23.98 -13.50
CA ALA A 344 23.91 23.37 -12.46
C ALA A 344 25.22 22.76 -13.00
N GLY A 345 25.45 22.79 -14.32
CA GLY A 345 26.65 22.31 -15.01
C GLY A 345 27.49 23.42 -15.67
N THR A 346 28.52 23.01 -16.43
CA THR A 346 29.57 23.91 -16.93
C THR A 346 29.30 24.60 -18.27
N ASN A 347 28.24 24.26 -19.02
CA ASN A 347 27.98 24.83 -20.35
C ASN A 347 26.78 25.80 -20.37
N ASN A 348 26.94 26.96 -19.72
CA ASN A 348 25.95 28.03 -19.68
C ASN A 348 25.94 28.93 -20.95
N ASN A 349 26.76 28.64 -21.96
CA ASN A 349 26.92 29.49 -23.15
C ASN A 349 25.59 29.76 -23.88
N ALA A 350 24.73 28.73 -23.99
CA ALA A 350 23.41 28.89 -24.61
C ALA A 350 22.48 29.79 -23.80
N VAL A 351 22.53 29.73 -22.47
CA VAL A 351 21.75 30.58 -21.57
C VAL A 351 22.23 32.03 -21.67
N VAL A 352 23.53 32.27 -21.60
CA VAL A 352 24.13 33.61 -21.74
C VAL A 352 23.81 34.23 -23.10
N SER A 353 23.92 33.44 -24.18
CA SER A 353 23.59 33.89 -25.53
C SER A 353 22.11 34.27 -25.64
N PHE A 354 21.22 33.44 -25.09
CA PHE A 354 19.78 33.73 -25.11
C PHE A 354 19.42 34.94 -24.23
N ASN A 355 20.03 35.10 -23.05
CA ASN A 355 19.83 36.26 -22.19
C ASN A 355 20.26 37.58 -22.87
N SER A 356 21.37 37.57 -23.61
CA SER A 356 21.77 38.72 -24.45
C SER A 356 20.71 39.06 -25.51
N GLN A 357 20.08 38.04 -26.10
CA GLN A 357 18.99 38.26 -27.06
C GLN A 357 17.73 38.80 -26.37
N LEU A 358 17.37 38.29 -25.19
CA LEU A 358 16.25 38.77 -24.38
C LEU A 358 16.42 40.25 -24.00
N GLN A 359 17.63 40.65 -23.60
CA GLN A 359 17.93 42.05 -23.27
C GLN A 359 17.69 42.98 -24.46
N ASN A 360 18.16 42.60 -25.65
CA ASN A 360 17.92 43.37 -26.88
C ASN A 360 16.43 43.39 -27.26
N LEU A 361 15.73 42.27 -27.12
CA LEU A 361 14.30 42.17 -27.39
C LEU A 361 13.49 43.05 -26.43
N ALA A 362 13.85 43.09 -25.15
CA ALA A 362 13.20 43.95 -24.16
C ALA A 362 13.23 45.42 -24.60
N VAL A 363 14.40 45.92 -25.00
CA VAL A 363 14.56 47.29 -25.53
C VAL A 363 13.70 47.49 -26.78
N GLN A 364 13.78 46.57 -27.75
CA GLN A 364 13.00 46.65 -29.00
C GLN A 364 11.49 46.70 -28.75
N LYS A 365 11.02 45.95 -27.74
CA LYS A 365 9.61 45.85 -27.38
C LYS A 365 9.22 46.83 -26.28
N GLY A 366 10.07 47.77 -25.86
CA GLY A 366 9.73 48.72 -24.79
C GLY A 366 9.34 48.04 -23.46
N ALA A 367 9.98 46.92 -23.16
CA ALA A 367 9.90 46.19 -21.90
C ALA A 367 11.20 46.38 -21.11
N THR A 368 11.17 46.10 -19.81
CA THR A 368 12.34 46.19 -18.92
C THR A 368 13.03 44.84 -18.81
N TYR A 369 14.35 44.78 -19.02
CA TYR A 369 15.12 43.57 -18.76
C TYR A 369 15.51 43.49 -17.28
N VAL A 370 15.36 42.30 -16.68
CA VAL A 370 15.68 42.03 -15.27
C VAL A 370 16.75 40.96 -15.18
N ASP A 371 17.92 41.29 -14.62
CA ASP A 371 19.05 40.37 -14.53
C ASP A 371 18.95 39.43 -13.31
N THR A 372 18.19 38.36 -13.47
CA THR A 372 18.10 37.25 -12.51
C THR A 372 19.21 36.21 -12.65
N TYR A 373 20.11 36.35 -13.62
CA TYR A 373 21.18 35.37 -13.88
C TYR A 373 22.42 35.64 -13.02
N THR A 374 22.92 36.88 -13.04
CA THR A 374 24.18 37.26 -12.37
C THR A 374 24.17 36.99 -10.85
N PRO A 375 23.09 37.26 -10.10
CA PRO A 375 23.05 36.99 -8.65
C PRO A 375 23.23 35.49 -8.29
N LEU A 376 22.96 34.59 -9.23
CA LEU A 376 22.98 33.14 -9.03
C LEU A 376 24.33 32.49 -9.41
N LEU A 377 25.34 33.31 -9.69
CA LEU A 377 26.69 32.85 -9.99
C LEU A 377 27.57 32.81 -8.73
N ASN A 378 28.44 31.82 -8.65
CA ASN A 378 29.53 31.80 -7.67
C ASN A 378 30.71 32.67 -8.12
N SER A 379 31.76 32.73 -7.30
CA SER A 379 32.99 33.50 -7.58
C SER A 379 33.73 33.08 -8.86
N SER A 380 33.46 31.89 -9.39
CA SER A 380 34.04 31.37 -10.63
C SER A 380 33.18 31.64 -11.86
N GLY A 381 32.04 32.32 -11.70
CA GLY A 381 31.12 32.64 -12.79
C GLY A 381 30.28 31.47 -13.30
N THR A 382 30.18 30.38 -12.52
CA THR A 382 29.26 29.24 -12.79
C THR A 382 28.09 29.28 -11.82
N ALA A 383 27.06 28.45 -12.05
CA ALA A 383 25.93 28.34 -11.12
C ALA A 383 26.41 28.09 -9.69
N ASP A 384 25.88 28.87 -8.75
CA ASP A 384 26.11 28.68 -7.33
C ASP A 384 25.35 27.43 -6.85
N PRO A 385 26.04 26.35 -6.42
CA PRO A 385 25.39 25.10 -6.01
C PRO A 385 24.51 25.28 -4.77
N GLU A 386 24.72 26.32 -3.96
CA GLU A 386 23.85 26.65 -2.83
C GLU A 386 22.53 27.29 -3.29
N CYS A 387 22.50 27.83 -4.51
CA CYS A 387 21.31 28.43 -5.09
C CYS A 387 20.60 27.50 -6.08
N ILE A 388 21.35 26.63 -6.77
CA ILE A 388 20.84 25.81 -7.87
C ILE A 388 21.39 24.39 -7.76
N THR A 389 20.50 23.39 -7.72
CA THR A 389 20.85 21.97 -7.76
C THR A 389 19.97 21.24 -8.78
N SER A 390 20.57 20.40 -9.62
CA SER A 390 19.86 19.66 -10.68
C SER A 390 19.01 20.55 -11.60
N ASP A 391 19.51 21.75 -11.90
CA ASP A 391 18.87 22.81 -12.69
C ASP A 391 17.60 23.44 -12.05
N TYR A 392 17.30 23.12 -10.80
CA TYR A 392 16.24 23.76 -10.02
C TYR A 392 16.79 24.84 -9.09
N LEU A 393 16.02 25.91 -8.91
CA LEU A 393 16.32 26.95 -7.94
C LEU A 393 15.96 26.45 -6.53
N TYR A 394 16.87 26.60 -5.57
CA TYR A 394 16.69 26.22 -4.16
C TYR A 394 16.41 27.45 -3.29
N GLY A 395 16.10 27.28 -2.00
CA GLY A 395 15.61 28.34 -1.12
C GLY A 395 16.48 29.61 -1.14
N ARG A 396 17.81 29.47 -1.05
CA ARG A 396 18.76 30.60 -1.14
C ARG A 396 18.71 31.29 -2.51
N GLY A 397 18.53 30.52 -3.58
CA GLY A 397 18.34 31.05 -4.93
C GLY A 397 17.05 31.85 -5.08
N TYR A 398 15.94 31.35 -4.53
CA TYR A 398 14.66 32.05 -4.50
C TYR A 398 14.77 33.40 -3.78
N ILE A 399 15.47 33.44 -2.64
CA ILE A 399 15.75 34.68 -1.91
C ILE A 399 16.51 35.68 -2.78
N LYS A 400 17.56 35.24 -3.46
CA LYS A 400 18.33 36.12 -4.35
C LYS A 400 17.46 36.68 -5.48
N VAL A 401 16.65 35.85 -6.14
CA VAL A 401 15.75 36.29 -7.21
C VAL A 401 14.68 37.25 -6.67
N ALA A 402 14.06 36.96 -5.51
CA ALA A 402 13.06 37.85 -4.91
C ALA A 402 13.65 39.23 -4.58
N ASN A 403 14.86 39.28 -4.04
CA ASN A 403 15.55 40.55 -3.77
C ASN A 403 15.87 41.31 -5.07
N THR A 404 16.26 40.63 -6.15
CA THR A 404 16.41 41.25 -7.48
C THR A 404 15.08 41.82 -8.00
N LEU A 405 13.97 41.09 -7.85
CA LEU A 405 12.66 41.57 -8.28
C LEU A 405 12.19 42.79 -7.48
N ALA A 406 12.51 42.85 -6.19
CA ALA A 406 12.11 43.93 -5.30
C ALA A 406 12.60 45.32 -5.76
N GLU A 407 13.77 45.39 -6.44
CA GLU A 407 14.29 46.63 -7.02
C GLU A 407 13.34 47.26 -8.05
N TYR A 408 12.53 46.44 -8.72
CA TYR A 408 11.55 46.86 -9.73
C TYR A 408 10.13 47.01 -9.17
N LEU A 409 9.95 46.70 -7.88
CA LEU A 409 8.66 46.64 -7.18
C LEU A 409 8.56 47.65 -6.02
N GLN A 410 9.43 48.66 -5.98
CA GLN A 410 9.47 49.65 -4.91
C GLN A 410 8.15 50.43 -4.76
N GLU A 411 7.47 50.71 -5.87
CA GLU A 411 6.18 51.40 -5.90
C GLU A 411 5.03 50.57 -5.30
N GLU A 412 5.21 49.24 -5.25
CA GLU A 412 4.28 48.27 -4.68
C GLU A 412 4.55 48.00 -3.19
N ASN A 413 5.52 48.71 -2.60
CA ASN A 413 5.88 48.65 -1.18
C ASN A 413 6.16 47.20 -0.71
N VAL A 414 6.91 46.46 -1.51
CA VAL A 414 7.35 45.09 -1.17
C VAL A 414 8.45 45.12 -0.12
N ASP A 415 8.48 44.09 0.72
CA ASP A 415 9.50 43.85 1.73
C ASP A 415 10.03 42.42 1.54
N PRO A 416 11.02 42.20 0.66
CA PRO A 416 11.48 40.85 0.37
C PRO A 416 12.13 40.22 1.60
N VAL A 417 11.94 38.90 1.76
CA VAL A 417 12.70 38.14 2.77
C VAL A 417 14.20 38.31 2.50
N SER A 418 14.93 38.79 3.51
CA SER A 418 16.37 39.04 3.40
C SER A 418 17.16 37.73 3.48
N LEU A 419 18.40 37.74 2.97
CA LEU A 419 19.30 36.58 3.10
C LEU A 419 19.62 36.28 4.57
N GLU A 420 19.84 37.29 5.40
CA GLU A 420 20.13 37.12 6.83
C GLU A 420 18.97 36.47 7.59
N GLU A 421 17.74 36.91 7.30
CA GLU A 421 16.54 36.32 7.87
C GLU A 421 16.38 34.87 7.42
N PHE A 422 16.56 34.59 6.12
CA PHE A 422 16.52 33.24 5.57
C PHE A 422 17.50 32.31 6.28
N GLU A 423 18.77 32.70 6.42
CA GLU A 423 19.78 31.85 7.07
C GLU A 423 19.42 31.56 8.54
N THR A 424 18.81 32.53 9.22
CA THR A 424 18.34 32.36 10.61
C THR A 424 17.21 31.33 10.68
N ILE A 425 16.19 31.46 9.83
CA ILE A 425 15.06 30.52 9.76
C ILE A 425 15.54 29.13 9.33
N TYR A 426 16.42 29.07 8.33
CA TYR A 426 16.98 27.82 7.81
C TYR A 426 17.76 27.05 8.89
N ALA A 427 18.58 27.74 9.68
CA ALA A 427 19.32 27.14 10.78
C ALA A 427 18.40 26.61 11.88
N VAL A 428 17.34 27.35 12.24
CA VAL A 428 16.32 26.92 13.19
C VAL A 428 15.62 25.65 12.70
N ARG A 429 15.07 25.66 11.47
CA ARG A 429 14.36 24.52 10.87
C ARG A 429 15.27 23.30 10.76
N THR A 430 16.53 23.48 10.38
CA THR A 430 17.52 22.40 10.28
C THR A 430 17.77 21.78 11.65
N ALA A 431 18.04 22.58 12.68
CA ALA A 431 18.29 22.06 14.04
C ALA A 431 17.05 21.35 14.62
N ARG A 432 15.84 21.87 14.37
CA ARG A 432 14.57 21.23 14.76
C ARG A 432 14.41 19.87 14.08
N ASN A 433 14.62 19.80 12.76
CA ASN A 433 14.58 18.55 11.99
C ASN A 433 15.60 17.51 12.50
N THR A 434 16.86 17.93 12.73
CA THR A 434 17.89 17.04 13.28
C THR A 434 17.47 16.47 14.64
N LEU A 435 16.95 17.30 15.55
CA LEU A 435 16.51 16.87 16.86
C LEU A 435 15.30 15.94 16.79
N ALA A 436 14.31 16.26 15.95
CA ALA A 436 13.14 15.42 15.72
C ALA A 436 13.51 14.04 15.14
N ASN A 437 14.46 14.00 14.19
CA ASN A 437 14.95 12.75 13.63
C ASN A 437 15.70 11.89 14.67
N ALA A 438 16.46 12.52 15.57
CA ALA A 438 17.11 11.83 16.68
C ALA A 438 16.07 11.22 17.64
N ILE A 439 15.00 11.95 17.97
CA ILE A 439 13.86 11.44 18.76
C ILE A 439 13.17 10.27 18.03
N ALA A 440 12.89 10.41 16.74
CA ALA A 440 12.25 9.37 15.95
C ALA A 440 13.10 8.08 15.88
N THR A 441 14.42 8.23 15.73
CA THR A 441 15.37 7.11 15.76
C THR A 441 15.37 6.43 17.13
N ALA A 442 15.35 7.21 18.22
CA ALA A 442 15.23 6.67 19.58
C ALA A 442 13.90 5.94 19.81
N ALA A 443 12.79 6.46 19.26
CA ALA A 443 11.48 5.83 19.34
C ALA A 443 11.41 4.47 18.60
N GLY A 444 12.33 4.23 17.66
CA GLY A 444 12.50 2.93 17.00
C GLY A 444 13.17 1.86 17.87
N LEU A 445 13.74 2.22 19.03
CA LEU A 445 14.34 1.27 19.96
C LEU A 445 13.25 0.44 20.64
N THR A 446 13.46 -0.86 20.69
CA THR A 446 12.65 -1.79 21.48
C THR A 446 13.50 -2.38 22.59
N TYR A 447 12.96 -2.42 23.80
CA TYR A 447 13.68 -2.89 24.98
C TYR A 447 13.06 -4.17 25.53
N GLY A 448 13.91 -5.04 26.09
CA GLY A 448 13.53 -6.34 26.65
C GLY A 448 14.58 -7.40 26.40
N ASP A 449 14.20 -8.67 26.61
CA ASP A 449 15.08 -9.84 26.44
C ASP A 449 14.91 -10.55 25.08
N GLY A 450 13.99 -10.05 24.24
CA GLY A 450 13.67 -10.63 22.94
C GLY A 450 14.72 -10.32 21.87
N ILE A 451 14.71 -11.11 20.78
CA ILE A 451 15.54 -10.86 19.60
C ILE A 451 15.13 -9.53 18.93
N GLY A 452 16.11 -8.78 18.44
CA GLY A 452 15.91 -7.45 17.87
C GLY A 452 15.76 -6.33 18.92
N GLN A 453 15.70 -6.69 20.21
CA GLN A 453 15.57 -5.75 21.32
C GLN A 453 16.91 -5.46 21.99
N TYR A 454 16.92 -4.42 22.82
CA TYR A 454 18.05 -3.99 23.64
C TYR A 454 17.75 -4.21 25.13
N PRO A 455 18.77 -4.43 25.99
CA PRO A 455 18.55 -4.64 27.41
C PRO A 455 17.78 -3.48 28.07
N GLU A 456 16.78 -3.81 28.89
CA GLU A 456 15.92 -2.83 29.58
C GLU A 456 16.71 -1.83 30.43
N SER A 457 17.88 -2.25 30.95
CA SER A 457 18.78 -1.39 31.74
C SER A 457 19.32 -0.17 30.98
N GLU A 458 19.30 -0.21 29.64
CA GLU A 458 19.83 0.87 28.79
C GLU A 458 18.77 1.96 28.51
N LYS A 459 17.49 1.63 28.70
CA LYS A 459 16.35 2.51 28.39
C LYS A 459 16.39 3.86 29.12
N PRO A 460 16.66 3.93 30.45
CA PRO A 460 16.58 5.20 31.17
C PRO A 460 17.54 6.28 30.65
N ALA A 461 18.71 5.90 30.13
CA ALA A 461 19.69 6.85 29.63
C ALA A 461 19.23 7.52 28.32
N VAL A 462 18.61 6.75 27.42
CA VAL A 462 18.05 7.29 26.17
C VAL A 462 16.78 8.09 26.44
N ASP A 463 15.88 7.58 27.30
CA ASP A 463 14.64 8.25 27.65
C ASP A 463 14.88 9.65 28.24
N ALA A 464 15.89 9.81 29.11
CA ALA A 464 16.24 11.12 29.68
C ALA A 464 16.68 12.13 28.61
N LEU A 465 17.43 11.68 27.59
CA LEU A 465 17.84 12.52 26.46
C LEU A 465 16.65 12.88 25.56
N VAL A 466 15.74 11.93 25.31
CA VAL A 466 14.52 12.15 24.54
C VAL A 466 13.58 13.12 25.26
N GLU A 467 13.45 13.01 26.59
CA GLU A 467 12.67 13.95 27.40
C GLU A 467 13.27 15.37 27.30
N GLN A 468 14.59 15.50 27.40
CA GLN A 468 15.28 16.78 27.21
C GLN A 468 15.04 17.34 25.80
N ALA A 469 15.19 16.52 24.77
CA ALA A 469 14.97 16.90 23.38
C ALA A 469 13.54 17.39 23.13
N THR A 470 12.55 16.68 23.69
CA THR A 470 11.13 17.05 23.59
C THR A 470 10.88 18.42 24.21
N LYS A 471 11.44 18.69 25.40
CA LYS A 471 11.34 20.03 26.03
C LYS A 471 11.95 21.14 25.17
N ILE A 472 13.05 20.87 24.49
CA ILE A 472 13.68 21.84 23.58
C ILE A 472 12.78 22.13 22.37
N LEU A 473 12.17 21.11 21.75
CA LEU A 473 11.26 21.31 20.61
C LEU A 473 10.01 22.11 20.99
N GLN A 474 9.52 21.94 22.22
CA GLN A 474 8.33 22.62 22.76
C GLN A 474 8.62 24.04 23.28
N ALA A 475 9.88 24.44 23.41
CA ALA A 475 10.25 25.74 23.96
C ALA A 475 9.76 26.89 23.06
N SER A 476 9.29 27.97 23.69
CA SER A 476 8.95 29.21 22.97
C SER A 476 10.19 29.92 22.44
N ASP A 477 11.31 29.81 23.16
CA ASP A 477 12.64 30.34 22.85
C ASP A 477 13.55 29.20 22.38
N PHE A 478 13.27 28.68 21.19
CA PHE A 478 14.05 27.57 20.62
C PHE A 478 15.54 27.95 20.46
N ASP A 479 16.44 27.13 21.02
CA ASP A 479 17.89 27.26 20.88
C ASP A 479 18.44 26.20 19.90
N PRO A 480 18.83 26.59 18.67
CA PRO A 480 19.39 25.67 17.67
C PRO A 480 20.68 24.97 18.11
N ALA A 481 21.50 25.62 18.94
CA ALA A 481 22.76 25.05 19.41
C ALA A 481 22.51 23.97 20.47
N ALA A 482 21.61 24.24 21.42
CA ALA A 482 21.17 23.22 22.38
C ALA A 482 20.51 22.04 21.69
N ALA A 483 19.64 22.30 20.70
CA ALA A 483 18.98 21.26 19.92
C ALA A 483 19.99 20.35 19.19
N SER A 484 20.95 20.94 18.47
CA SER A 484 21.99 20.20 17.75
C SER A 484 22.85 19.36 18.71
N LYS A 485 23.24 19.93 19.85
CA LYS A 485 24.01 19.22 20.89
C LYS A 485 23.24 18.03 21.46
N THR A 486 21.96 18.19 21.77
CA THR A 486 21.12 17.11 22.30
C THR A 486 20.87 16.03 21.26
N ALA A 487 20.69 16.39 19.98
CA ALA A 487 20.56 15.42 18.89
C ALA A 487 21.82 14.54 18.77
N THR A 488 23.02 15.14 18.78
CA THR A 488 24.29 14.40 18.77
C THR A 488 24.46 13.51 20.02
N ALA A 489 23.97 13.96 21.18
CA ALA A 489 24.02 13.16 22.40
C ALA A 489 23.12 11.91 22.30
N ILE A 490 21.90 12.05 21.74
CA ILE A 490 21.01 10.92 21.45
C ILE A 490 21.69 9.97 20.47
N GLU A 491 22.18 10.47 19.35
CA GLU A 491 22.85 9.65 18.33
C GLU A 491 24.05 8.88 18.92
N SER A 492 24.88 9.55 19.73
CA SER A 492 26.03 8.92 20.40
C SER A 492 25.59 7.83 21.40
N ALA A 493 24.50 8.06 22.14
CA ALA A 493 23.94 7.07 23.04
C ALA A 493 23.40 5.85 22.28
N ILE A 494 22.67 6.08 21.18
CA ILE A 494 22.17 5.01 20.31
C ILE A 494 23.34 4.22 19.71
N ASN A 495 24.34 4.88 19.13
CA ASN A 495 25.49 4.22 18.52
C ASN A 495 26.27 3.35 19.52
N SER A 496 26.39 3.80 20.78
CA SER A 496 27.00 3.01 21.85
C SER A 496 26.15 1.79 22.25
N LEU A 497 24.82 1.91 22.12
CA LEU A 497 23.84 0.87 22.44
C LEU A 497 23.73 -0.21 21.35
N LEU A 498 23.93 0.13 20.07
CA LEU A 498 23.72 -0.80 18.94
C LEU A 498 24.39 -2.17 19.13
N SER A 499 25.62 -2.17 19.66
CA SER A 499 26.39 -3.40 19.93
C SER A 499 25.81 -4.32 21.00
N ARG A 500 24.87 -3.83 21.82
CA ARG A 500 24.20 -4.56 22.89
C ARG A 500 22.88 -5.21 22.45
N ILE A 501 22.54 -5.15 21.16
CA ILE A 501 21.37 -5.84 20.63
C ILE A 501 21.39 -7.33 21.01
N ASN A 502 20.28 -7.84 21.52
CA ASN A 502 20.16 -9.21 21.98
C ASN A 502 20.49 -10.19 20.86
N GLN A 503 21.17 -11.29 21.16
CA GLN A 503 21.60 -12.28 20.17
C GLN A 503 20.60 -13.44 20.06
N PRO A 504 20.55 -14.16 18.92
CA PRO A 504 19.73 -15.36 18.80
C PRO A 504 20.16 -16.41 19.83
N LYS A 505 19.18 -17.00 20.53
CA LYS A 505 19.42 -18.15 21.41
C LYS A 505 19.87 -19.34 20.56
N PRO A 506 21.01 -19.97 20.91
CA PRO A 506 21.44 -21.16 20.20
C PRO A 506 20.52 -22.33 20.50
N SER A 507 20.20 -23.08 19.46
CA SER A 507 19.53 -24.36 19.56
C SER A 507 20.52 -25.46 19.97
N THR A 508 19.99 -26.42 20.70
CA THR A 508 20.66 -27.65 21.10
C THR A 508 19.80 -28.85 20.66
N ASP A 509 20.28 -30.05 20.91
CA ASP A 509 19.47 -31.27 20.71
C ASP A 509 18.23 -31.31 21.63
N ALA A 510 18.27 -30.61 22.77
CA ALA A 510 17.20 -30.60 23.76
C ALA A 510 16.19 -29.44 23.57
N GLU A 511 16.64 -28.30 23.06
CA GLU A 511 15.82 -27.09 22.88
C GLU A 511 16.09 -26.46 21.52
N GLN A 512 15.03 -26.20 20.74
CA GLN A 512 15.14 -25.56 19.43
C GLN A 512 14.52 -24.16 19.45
N TYR A 513 15.30 -23.20 18.98
CA TYR A 513 14.91 -21.81 18.77
C TYR A 513 15.01 -21.50 17.28
N LEU A 514 13.89 -21.06 16.72
CA LEU A 514 13.74 -20.84 15.28
C LEU A 514 13.53 -19.36 14.98
N TYR A 515 14.14 -18.89 13.90
CA TYR A 515 14.07 -17.47 13.53
C TYR A 515 13.88 -17.28 12.03
N THR A 516 13.21 -16.20 11.65
CA THR A 516 13.22 -15.69 10.28
C THR A 516 14.29 -14.61 10.12
N ILE A 517 14.97 -14.60 8.97
CA ILE A 517 15.94 -13.56 8.59
C ILE A 517 15.31 -12.70 7.49
N CYS A 518 15.11 -11.41 7.73
CA CYS A 518 14.37 -10.52 6.82
C CYS A 518 15.15 -9.24 6.49
N SER A 519 15.32 -8.95 5.21
CA SER A 519 15.93 -7.70 4.72
C SER A 519 14.89 -6.57 4.72
N SER A 520 14.55 -6.07 5.90
CA SER A 520 13.43 -5.13 6.12
C SER A 520 13.58 -3.80 5.36
N LEU A 521 14.81 -3.35 5.08
CA LEU A 521 15.08 -2.14 4.29
C LEU A 521 15.01 -2.36 2.77
N ARG A 522 14.89 -3.61 2.31
CA ARG A 522 14.79 -3.96 0.89
C ARG A 522 13.53 -4.79 0.63
N ASN A 523 12.37 -4.14 0.72
CA ASN A 523 11.05 -4.73 0.46
C ASN A 523 10.67 -5.89 1.41
N SER A 524 11.32 -6.00 2.58
CA SER A 524 11.04 -7.03 3.58
C SER A 524 11.14 -8.46 3.03
N TYR A 525 12.15 -8.74 2.21
CA TYR A 525 12.38 -10.09 1.70
C TYR A 525 12.90 -11.03 2.79
N PHE A 526 12.26 -12.19 2.92
CA PHE A 526 12.71 -13.27 3.81
C PHE A 526 13.74 -14.16 3.13
N THR A 527 14.89 -14.35 3.78
CA THR A 527 15.95 -15.26 3.31
C THR A 527 15.43 -16.69 3.38
N THR A 528 15.28 -17.30 2.21
CA THR A 528 14.63 -18.61 2.02
C THR A 528 15.58 -19.59 1.34
N ALA A 529 15.63 -20.81 1.86
CA ALA A 529 16.37 -21.93 1.32
C ALA A 529 15.69 -22.50 0.05
N THR A 530 16.45 -22.71 -1.01
CA THR A 530 15.99 -23.41 -2.22
C THR A 530 17.05 -24.40 -2.70
N PRO A 531 16.69 -25.38 -3.56
CA PRO A 531 17.66 -26.34 -4.10
C PRO A 531 18.84 -25.68 -4.85
N THR A 532 18.68 -24.46 -5.35
CA THR A 532 19.71 -23.74 -6.11
C THR A 532 20.47 -22.70 -5.28
N GLY A 533 20.12 -22.45 -4.01
CA GLY A 533 20.77 -21.47 -3.13
C GLY A 533 19.78 -20.61 -2.35
N LEU A 534 20.25 -19.48 -1.80
CA LEU A 534 19.40 -18.57 -1.03
C LEU A 534 18.70 -17.51 -1.88
N TYR A 535 17.44 -17.26 -1.58
CA TYR A 535 16.58 -16.27 -2.26
C TYR A 535 15.75 -15.46 -1.27
N GLY A 536 15.42 -14.23 -1.65
CA GLY A 536 14.49 -13.35 -0.95
C GLY A 536 13.08 -13.41 -1.54
N TYR A 537 12.07 -13.72 -0.73
CA TYR A 537 10.66 -13.75 -1.14
C TYR A 537 9.76 -12.80 -0.32
N THR A 538 8.79 -12.17 -0.99
CA THR A 538 7.80 -11.24 -0.41
C THR A 538 6.48 -11.97 -0.12
N GLY A 539 5.93 -11.80 1.09
CA GLY A 539 4.66 -12.40 1.55
C GLY A 539 4.83 -13.84 2.06
N ASN A 540 4.23 -14.31 3.16
CA ASN A 540 3.11 -13.84 3.97
C ASN A 540 3.45 -14.13 5.46
N ALA A 541 3.22 -13.20 6.38
CA ALA A 541 3.47 -13.43 7.82
C ALA A 541 2.71 -14.65 8.38
N ASP A 542 1.63 -15.07 7.69
CA ASP A 542 0.75 -16.20 8.03
C ASP A 542 1.05 -17.49 7.26
N LYS A 543 2.06 -17.51 6.37
CA LYS A 543 2.53 -18.73 5.66
C LYS A 543 4.04 -18.84 5.75
N GLN A 544 4.51 -18.93 6.99
CA GLN A 544 5.91 -19.16 7.30
C GLN A 544 6.26 -20.63 6.97
N ASP A 545 6.54 -20.90 5.68
CA ASP A 545 7.07 -22.18 5.21
C ASP A 545 8.42 -22.45 5.88
N ILE A 546 8.69 -23.72 6.21
CA ILE A 546 9.88 -24.19 6.92
C ILE A 546 11.18 -23.77 6.22
N THR A 547 11.12 -23.53 4.91
CA THR A 547 12.24 -23.10 4.07
C THR A 547 12.70 -21.65 4.32
N GLY A 548 11.86 -20.80 4.92
CA GLY A 548 12.18 -19.41 5.31
C GLY A 548 12.63 -19.25 6.77
N VAL A 549 12.84 -20.36 7.46
CA VAL A 549 13.13 -20.43 8.90
C VAL A 549 14.54 -20.98 9.12
N TRP A 550 15.21 -20.52 10.17
CA TRP A 550 16.60 -20.84 10.45
C TRP A 550 16.81 -21.18 11.92
N LYS A 551 17.59 -22.22 12.14
CA LYS A 551 18.09 -22.66 13.45
C LYS A 551 19.55 -22.24 13.59
N PHE A 552 19.93 -21.71 14.75
CA PHE A 552 21.31 -21.29 15.05
C PHE A 552 21.95 -22.26 16.02
N GLU A 553 23.09 -22.85 15.69
CA GLU A 553 23.85 -23.72 16.60
C GLU A 553 25.23 -23.13 16.85
N THR A 554 25.64 -23.02 18.11
CA THR A 554 26.95 -22.48 18.47
C THR A 554 28.06 -23.46 18.13
N ARG A 555 29.12 -22.96 17.49
CA ARG A 555 30.35 -23.68 17.19
C ARG A 555 31.38 -23.45 18.28
N THR A 556 32.40 -24.30 18.32
CA THR A 556 33.51 -24.21 19.29
C THR A 556 34.37 -22.96 19.13
N ASP A 557 34.36 -22.33 17.95
CA ASP A 557 35.05 -21.07 17.64
C ASP A 557 34.24 -19.82 18.01
N GLY A 558 33.05 -19.98 18.62
CA GLY A 558 32.17 -18.90 19.03
C GLY A 558 31.28 -18.34 17.92
N THR A 559 31.37 -18.86 16.69
CA THR A 559 30.46 -18.52 15.57
C THR A 559 29.26 -19.47 15.52
N PHE A 560 28.33 -19.25 14.59
CA PHE A 560 27.12 -20.06 14.42
C PHE A 560 27.15 -20.90 13.14
N ASN A 561 26.63 -22.12 13.24
CA ASN A 561 25.99 -22.78 12.12
C ASN A 561 24.57 -22.22 11.98
N ILE A 562 24.20 -21.78 10.78
CA ILE A 562 22.82 -21.36 10.45
C ILE A 562 22.22 -22.46 9.57
N ILE A 563 21.18 -23.13 10.06
CA ILE A 563 20.70 -24.41 9.53
C ILE A 563 19.23 -24.30 9.14
N SER A 564 18.90 -24.81 7.96
CA SER A 564 17.53 -24.99 7.48
C SER A 564 16.88 -26.16 8.23
N PRO A 565 15.80 -25.95 8.99
CA PRO A 565 15.08 -27.03 9.65
C PRO A 565 14.29 -27.90 8.66
N ALA A 566 14.13 -27.47 7.40
CA ALA A 566 13.41 -28.21 6.37
C ALA A 566 14.13 -29.51 5.94
N ASP A 567 15.45 -29.43 5.81
CA ASP A 567 16.29 -30.50 5.24
C ASP A 567 17.62 -30.69 5.97
N GLY A 568 17.91 -29.89 7.00
CA GLY A 568 19.15 -29.94 7.77
C GLY A 568 20.35 -29.30 7.07
N SER A 569 20.15 -28.62 5.94
CA SER A 569 21.24 -28.00 5.19
C SER A 569 21.79 -26.74 5.89
N TYR A 570 23.10 -26.53 5.75
CA TYR A 570 23.82 -25.40 6.34
C TYR A 570 23.91 -24.23 5.36
N MET A 571 23.67 -23.01 5.83
CA MET A 571 24.02 -21.79 5.10
C MET A 571 25.55 -21.69 4.98
N ASN A 572 26.08 -21.74 3.77
CA ASN A 572 27.52 -21.88 3.54
C ASN A 572 28.23 -20.52 3.30
N PRO A 573 29.14 -20.08 4.18
CA PRO A 573 29.87 -18.81 4.01
C PRO A 573 31.02 -18.87 3.00
N ALA A 574 31.27 -19.99 2.32
CA ALA A 574 32.39 -20.13 1.36
C ALA A 574 32.18 -19.44 0.00
N ALA A 575 31.11 -18.66 -0.17
CA ALA A 575 30.84 -17.93 -1.40
C ALA A 575 31.89 -16.82 -1.63
N SER A 576 32.43 -16.71 -2.84
CA SER A 576 33.28 -15.59 -3.24
C SER A 576 32.50 -14.28 -3.27
N HIS A 577 33.19 -13.14 -3.18
CA HIS A 577 32.55 -11.83 -3.31
C HIS A 577 31.74 -11.73 -4.62
N ASN A 578 30.55 -11.12 -4.54
CA ASN A 578 29.58 -11.02 -5.63
C ASN A 578 29.11 -12.37 -6.19
N THR A 579 29.01 -13.40 -5.34
CA THR A 579 28.41 -14.69 -5.71
C THR A 579 27.30 -15.08 -4.74
N GLN A 580 26.32 -15.84 -5.22
CA GLN A 580 25.16 -16.26 -4.42
C GLN A 580 25.61 -17.17 -3.26
N ILE A 581 25.06 -16.94 -2.07
CA ILE A 581 25.21 -17.86 -0.94
C ILE A 581 24.47 -19.17 -1.25
N LYS A 582 25.16 -20.29 -1.05
CA LYS A 582 24.64 -21.64 -1.28
C LYS A 582 24.41 -22.37 0.04
N LEU A 583 23.68 -23.47 -0.04
CA LEU A 583 23.50 -24.42 1.05
C LEU A 583 24.52 -25.56 0.91
N SER A 584 24.94 -26.15 2.03
CA SER A 584 25.75 -27.37 2.06
C SER A 584 25.08 -28.45 2.90
N ALA A 585 25.20 -29.71 2.49
CA ALA A 585 24.72 -30.85 3.26
C ALA A 585 25.63 -31.18 4.46
N SER A 586 26.91 -30.84 4.37
CA SER A 586 27.88 -30.97 5.45
C SER A 586 28.14 -29.63 6.14
N GLU A 587 28.54 -29.71 7.40
CA GLU A 587 28.96 -28.55 8.19
C GLU A 587 30.09 -27.78 7.48
N PRO A 588 29.96 -26.45 7.30
CA PRO A 588 31.01 -25.62 6.71
C PRO A 588 32.27 -25.54 7.58
N SER A 589 33.41 -25.24 6.96
CA SER A 589 34.70 -25.08 7.65
C SER A 589 34.80 -23.81 8.50
N THR A 590 33.93 -22.82 8.25
CA THR A 590 33.83 -21.55 9.00
C THR A 590 32.36 -21.27 9.29
N GLY A 591 32.05 -20.66 10.44
CA GLY A 591 30.68 -20.29 10.77
C GLY A 591 30.35 -18.82 10.50
N TRP A 592 29.16 -18.43 10.93
CA TRP A 592 28.60 -17.08 10.82
C TRP A 592 28.65 -16.32 12.14
N THR A 593 29.07 -15.08 12.09
CA THR A 593 28.95 -14.09 13.17
C THR A 593 27.71 -13.24 12.93
N ILE A 594 26.90 -13.10 13.98
CA ILE A 594 25.78 -12.17 14.04
C ILE A 594 26.25 -10.95 14.82
N SER A 595 26.25 -9.78 14.19
CA SER A 595 26.64 -8.52 14.84
C SER A 595 25.63 -7.42 14.53
N HIS A 596 25.73 -6.28 15.22
CA HIS A 596 24.77 -5.19 15.06
C HIS A 596 24.87 -4.49 13.69
N ALA A 597 23.76 -4.00 13.16
CA ALA A 597 23.81 -3.06 12.03
C ALA A 597 24.04 -1.62 12.50
N SER A 598 24.14 -0.67 11.56
CA SER A 598 24.03 0.77 11.87
C SER A 598 22.58 1.20 12.11
N THR A 599 21.60 0.42 11.62
CA THR A 599 20.17 0.65 11.90
C THR A 599 19.73 -0.05 13.18
N VAL A 600 18.95 0.66 14.00
CA VAL A 600 18.34 0.15 15.23
C VAL A 600 17.54 -1.13 14.99
N GLY A 601 17.71 -2.13 15.88
CA GLY A 601 16.98 -3.40 15.84
C GLY A 601 17.41 -4.36 14.72
N MET A 602 18.47 -4.04 13.98
CA MET A 602 18.95 -4.83 12.85
C MET A 602 20.34 -5.42 13.09
N TYR A 603 20.64 -6.45 12.31
CA TYR A 603 21.85 -7.25 12.36
C TYR A 603 22.57 -7.27 11.02
N VAL A 604 23.88 -7.49 11.08
CA VAL A 604 24.71 -7.93 9.98
C VAL A 604 25.11 -9.39 10.23
N ILE A 605 25.01 -10.21 9.19
CA ILE A 605 25.37 -11.64 9.21
C ILE A 605 26.58 -11.83 8.31
N HIS A 606 27.73 -12.17 8.89
CA HIS A 606 29.00 -12.23 8.17
C HIS A 606 29.89 -13.38 8.64
N SER A 607 30.86 -13.78 7.83
CA SER A 607 31.87 -14.76 8.18
C SER A 607 33.26 -14.17 7.88
N GLY A 608 34.01 -13.90 8.95
CA GLY A 608 35.28 -13.16 8.86
C GLY A 608 35.11 -11.79 8.19
N THR A 609 36.09 -11.42 7.37
CA THR A 609 36.12 -10.15 6.61
C THR A 609 35.84 -10.33 5.12
N SER A 610 35.59 -11.57 4.67
CA SER A 610 35.50 -11.94 3.25
C SER A 610 34.10 -12.39 2.80
N CYS A 611 33.17 -12.62 3.73
CA CYS A 611 31.81 -13.03 3.39
C CYS A 611 30.74 -12.34 4.24
N GLN A 612 29.70 -11.82 3.59
CA GLN A 612 28.58 -11.14 4.25
C GLN A 612 27.28 -11.33 3.49
N LEU A 613 26.21 -11.68 4.22
CA LEU A 613 24.88 -11.82 3.67
C LEU A 613 24.40 -10.48 3.10
N ASN A 614 23.90 -10.49 1.87
CA ASN A 614 23.34 -9.30 1.23
C ASN A 614 22.14 -9.62 0.36
N GLN A 615 21.03 -8.92 0.57
CA GLN A 615 19.91 -8.89 -0.36
C GLN A 615 20.19 -7.85 -1.44
N THR A 616 20.54 -8.32 -2.64
CA THR A 616 20.84 -7.44 -3.78
C THR A 616 19.58 -6.93 -4.46
N THR A 617 19.72 -5.87 -5.27
CA THR A 617 18.68 -5.38 -6.20
C THR A 617 18.72 -6.08 -7.56
N LEU A 618 19.50 -7.16 -7.70
CA LEU A 618 19.65 -7.90 -8.96
C LEU A 618 18.41 -8.75 -9.26
N ASN A 619 18.19 -8.99 -10.56
CA ASN A 619 17.06 -9.80 -11.02
C ASN A 619 17.06 -11.20 -10.39
N GLY A 620 15.93 -11.58 -9.80
CA GLY A 620 15.71 -12.91 -9.25
C GLY A 620 15.89 -13.03 -7.73
N ASN A 621 16.11 -11.92 -7.01
CA ASN A 621 16.13 -11.84 -5.54
C ASN A 621 17.12 -12.79 -4.85
N GLN A 622 18.18 -13.21 -5.52
CA GLN A 622 19.20 -14.06 -4.90
C GLN A 622 19.89 -13.31 -3.73
N VAL A 623 20.26 -14.06 -2.69
CA VAL A 623 21.04 -13.55 -1.56
C VAL A 623 22.52 -13.86 -1.80
N TYR A 624 23.35 -12.82 -1.76
CA TYR A 624 24.75 -12.87 -2.16
C TYR A 624 25.72 -12.72 -0.98
N ASN A 625 26.96 -13.12 -1.21
CA ASN A 625 28.10 -12.52 -0.54
C ASN A 625 28.38 -11.14 -1.16
N TRP A 626 28.04 -10.05 -0.48
CA TRP A 626 28.33 -8.70 -0.93
C TRP A 626 28.54 -7.73 0.24
N TYR A 627 29.41 -6.75 0.03
CA TYR A 627 29.66 -5.61 0.91
C TYR A 627 30.12 -4.44 0.03
N GLY A 628 29.60 -3.24 0.25
CA GLY A 628 29.90 -2.05 -0.55
C GLY A 628 31.20 -1.35 -0.14
N GLY A 629 31.66 -1.59 1.09
CA GLY A 629 32.95 -1.10 1.61
C GLY A 629 34.19 -1.88 1.16
N THR A 630 35.29 -1.72 1.89
CA THR A 630 36.57 -2.39 1.62
C THR A 630 36.66 -3.83 2.16
N SER A 631 35.84 -4.18 3.16
CA SER A 631 35.74 -5.53 3.75
C SER A 631 34.46 -5.71 4.57
N ALA A 632 34.03 -6.96 4.81
CA ALA A 632 32.96 -7.26 5.75
C ALA A 632 33.42 -7.06 7.23
N PRO A 633 32.50 -6.73 8.17
CA PRO A 633 31.10 -6.40 7.96
C PRO A 633 30.89 -4.94 7.53
N ASP A 634 30.14 -4.74 6.45
CA ASP A 634 29.55 -3.47 6.05
C ASP A 634 28.23 -3.27 6.81
N ARG A 635 28.21 -2.34 7.76
CA ARG A 635 27.05 -2.08 8.62
C ARG A 635 26.06 -1.07 8.03
N GLU A 636 26.45 -0.39 6.95
CA GLU A 636 25.72 0.73 6.37
C GLU A 636 24.92 0.34 5.13
N ASP A 637 25.39 -0.63 4.32
CA ASP A 637 24.63 -1.07 3.14
C ASP A 637 23.27 -1.66 3.54
N ALA A 638 22.18 -1.05 3.07
CA ALA A 638 20.82 -1.52 3.33
C ALA A 638 20.57 -2.98 2.87
N GLY A 639 21.34 -3.49 1.90
CA GLY A 639 21.27 -4.90 1.48
C GLY A 639 21.87 -5.85 2.51
N CYS A 640 22.81 -5.37 3.33
CA CYS A 640 23.54 -6.12 4.35
C CYS A 640 22.85 -6.19 5.71
N GLN A 641 21.76 -5.43 5.89
CA GLN A 641 21.09 -5.27 7.17
C GLN A 641 19.82 -6.12 7.22
N PHE A 642 19.69 -6.95 8.25
CA PHE A 642 18.59 -7.89 8.42
C PHE A 642 17.93 -7.73 9.79
N THR A 643 16.61 -7.88 9.86
CA THR A 643 15.91 -8.17 11.11
C THR A 643 15.88 -9.67 11.35
N LEU A 644 15.97 -10.05 12.62
CA LEU A 644 15.71 -11.40 13.10
C LEU A 644 14.41 -11.37 13.90
N LYS A 645 13.53 -12.34 13.68
CA LYS A 645 12.29 -12.51 14.45
C LYS A 645 12.14 -13.95 14.86
N GLU A 646 11.77 -14.19 16.11
CA GLU A 646 11.47 -15.53 16.62
C GLU A 646 10.24 -16.10 15.90
N TYR A 647 10.34 -17.35 15.49
CA TYR A 647 9.29 -18.09 14.81
C TYR A 647 8.47 -18.84 15.86
N ASN A 648 7.23 -18.38 16.07
CA ASN A 648 6.26 -18.99 17.00
C ASN A 648 5.16 -19.79 16.28
N GLY A 649 5.31 -20.01 14.97
CA GLY A 649 4.34 -20.76 14.18
C GLY A 649 4.24 -22.22 14.60
N LYS A 650 3.03 -22.78 14.62
CA LYS A 650 2.85 -24.21 14.41
C LYS A 650 3.11 -24.45 12.92
N PHE A 651 4.00 -25.37 12.56
CA PHE A 651 4.15 -25.77 11.16
C PHE A 651 2.76 -26.11 10.62
N ALA A 652 2.35 -25.46 9.54
CA ALA A 652 1.21 -25.96 8.78
C ALA A 652 1.54 -27.40 8.41
N GLU A 653 0.65 -28.34 8.72
CA GLU A 653 0.71 -29.69 8.18
C GLU A 653 0.85 -29.55 6.65
N SER A 654 2.05 -29.79 6.14
CA SER A 654 2.30 -29.67 4.71
C SER A 654 1.60 -30.81 3.99
N GLU A 655 0.93 -30.45 2.89
CA GLU A 655 0.13 -31.33 2.05
C GLU A 655 0.87 -32.64 1.73
N PHE A 656 0.32 -33.76 2.19
CA PHE A 656 0.68 -35.08 1.70
C PHE A 656 0.36 -35.15 0.20
N THR A 657 1.37 -35.19 -0.66
CA THR A 657 1.14 -35.55 -2.06
C THR A 657 0.88 -37.05 -2.14
N THR A 658 -0.39 -37.41 -2.39
CA THR A 658 -0.80 -38.79 -2.67
C THR A 658 -0.22 -39.25 -4.00
N GLY A 659 0.57 -40.33 -3.98
CA GLY A 659 1.01 -41.07 -5.15
C GLY A 659 1.00 -42.57 -4.85
N TRP A 660 0.74 -43.40 -5.88
CA TRP A 660 0.70 -44.86 -5.80
C TRP A 660 2.10 -45.45 -5.98
N TYR A 661 2.43 -46.50 -5.22
CA TYR A 661 3.67 -47.27 -5.40
C TYR A 661 3.40 -48.78 -5.35
N GLU A 662 4.10 -49.52 -6.20
CA GLU A 662 4.02 -50.98 -6.37
C GLU A 662 5.02 -51.68 -5.41
N ILE A 663 4.61 -52.81 -4.81
CA ILE A 663 5.42 -53.59 -3.86
C ILE A 663 5.73 -54.95 -4.48
N GLU A 664 7.02 -55.27 -4.64
CA GLU A 664 7.49 -56.58 -5.11
C GLU A 664 7.86 -57.46 -3.90
N LEU A 665 7.24 -58.63 -3.77
CA LEU A 665 7.47 -59.56 -2.66
C LEU A 665 8.62 -60.52 -2.99
N ALA A 666 9.61 -60.62 -2.11
CA ALA A 666 10.68 -61.60 -2.22
C ALA A 666 10.19 -63.00 -1.84
N ASN A 667 10.48 -63.97 -2.71
CA ASN A 667 10.17 -65.40 -2.57
C ASN A 667 10.63 -65.96 -1.22
N ASP A 668 9.69 -66.41 -0.38
CA ASP A 668 9.79 -67.60 0.50
C ASP A 668 8.74 -67.62 1.63
N LEU A 669 7.47 -67.52 1.26
CA LEU A 669 6.34 -67.81 2.16
C LEU A 669 5.43 -68.93 1.62
N ASN A 670 5.99 -69.82 0.81
CA ASN A 670 5.31 -70.99 0.23
C ASN A 670 4.91 -72.08 1.25
N GLY A 671 5.19 -71.91 2.55
CA GLY A 671 4.97 -72.95 3.56
C GLY A 671 3.68 -72.85 4.38
N TYR A 672 3.02 -71.68 4.42
CA TYR A 672 1.85 -71.45 5.28
C TYR A 672 0.50 -71.33 4.53
N LEU A 673 0.50 -71.55 3.21
CA LEU A 673 -0.67 -71.40 2.33
C LEU A 673 -1.26 -72.73 1.83
N THR A 674 -0.98 -73.87 2.47
CA THR A 674 -1.41 -75.20 2.03
C THR A 674 -2.69 -75.72 2.70
N ALA A 675 -3.63 -74.84 3.05
CA ALA A 675 -4.99 -75.23 3.38
C ALA A 675 -6.02 -74.38 2.63
N GLY A 676 -6.02 -74.52 1.31
CA GLY A 676 -7.24 -74.42 0.51
C GLY A 676 -7.62 -73.02 0.01
N THR A 677 -7.31 -72.80 -1.26
CA THR A 677 -7.93 -71.85 -2.20
C THR A 677 -7.31 -70.44 -2.24
N HIS A 678 -6.60 -70.17 -3.34
CA HIS A 678 -6.01 -68.89 -3.71
C HIS A 678 -7.05 -68.02 -4.44
N HIS A 679 -7.10 -66.71 -4.15
CA HIS A 679 -7.55 -65.70 -5.11
C HIS A 679 -6.75 -64.39 -4.99
N ILE A 680 -6.41 -63.87 -6.18
CA ILE A 680 -5.74 -62.61 -6.52
C ILE A 680 -6.64 -61.43 -6.13
N LEU A 681 -6.11 -60.41 -5.44
CA LEU A 681 -6.84 -59.16 -5.20
C LEU A 681 -6.74 -58.28 -6.45
N ASN A 682 -7.70 -58.45 -7.36
CA ASN A 682 -8.15 -57.40 -8.26
C ASN A 682 -9.64 -57.22 -7.99
N ALA A 683 -10.12 -56.01 -7.69
CA ALA A 683 -11.54 -55.78 -7.46
C ALA A 683 -11.95 -54.31 -7.69
N GLU A 684 -12.17 -53.96 -8.94
CA GLU A 684 -13.42 -53.26 -9.26
C GLU A 684 -14.58 -54.25 -9.09
N ASN A 685 -15.63 -53.80 -8.41
CA ASN A 685 -16.98 -54.37 -8.25
C ASN A 685 -17.24 -55.55 -7.28
N GLU A 686 -18.25 -55.31 -6.43
CA GLU A 686 -19.07 -56.21 -5.59
C GLU A 686 -18.51 -56.73 -4.24
N TYR A 687 -19.03 -56.09 -3.18
CA TYR A 687 -19.20 -56.61 -1.83
C TYR A 687 -20.18 -57.80 -1.80
N ARG A 688 -19.93 -58.82 -0.95
CA ARG A 688 -20.96 -59.41 -0.06
C ARG A 688 -20.38 -60.13 1.18
N GLN A 689 -20.80 -59.61 2.36
CA GLN A 689 -21.07 -60.18 3.70
C GLN A 689 -20.04 -61.16 4.36
N SER A 690 -19.67 -61.05 5.64
CA SER A 690 -20.36 -60.51 6.83
C SER A 690 -19.38 -60.15 7.97
N ASN A 691 -19.86 -59.30 8.88
CA ASN A 691 -19.45 -59.03 10.26
C ASN A 691 -17.98 -58.69 10.53
N THR A 692 -17.73 -57.38 10.59
CA THR A 692 -16.61 -56.68 11.27
C THR A 692 -15.31 -56.47 10.49
N ASN A 693 -15.39 -55.59 9.48
CA ASN A 693 -14.36 -54.68 8.93
C ASN A 693 -13.07 -55.24 8.28
N TYR A 694 -12.73 -54.70 7.11
CA TYR A 694 -11.38 -54.76 6.50
C TYR A 694 -10.63 -53.45 6.79
N TYR A 695 -9.34 -53.53 7.16
CA TYR A 695 -8.48 -52.36 7.42
C TYR A 695 -7.46 -52.17 6.28
N ALA A 696 -7.28 -50.92 5.82
CA ALA A 696 -6.12 -50.54 5.02
C ALA A 696 -4.98 -50.12 5.96
N LEU A 697 -3.78 -50.67 5.78
CA LEU A 697 -2.58 -50.27 6.52
C LEU A 697 -1.84 -49.17 5.74
N LYS A 698 -1.62 -48.02 6.37
CA LYS A 698 -0.81 -46.90 5.82
C LYS A 698 0.46 -46.79 6.68
N PHE A 699 1.64 -46.93 6.06
CA PHE A 699 2.92 -46.71 6.73
C PHE A 699 3.48 -45.33 6.35
N ALA A 700 4.15 -44.67 7.29
CA ALA A 700 4.88 -43.41 7.07
C ALA A 700 6.36 -43.63 7.36
N THR A 701 7.25 -43.27 6.43
CA THR A 701 8.71 -43.29 6.65
C THR A 701 9.38 -42.09 5.98
N LYS A 702 10.49 -41.62 6.58
CA LYS A 702 11.31 -40.48 6.11
C LYS A 702 12.07 -40.81 4.81
N PRO A 703 12.26 -39.87 3.87
CA PRO A 703 12.90 -40.15 2.59
C PRO A 703 14.39 -39.76 2.60
N SER A 704 15.23 -40.56 3.23
CA SER A 704 16.65 -40.66 2.84
C SER A 704 17.37 -41.67 3.74
N ASP A 705 18.11 -42.55 3.09
CA ASP A 705 18.89 -43.69 3.62
C ASP A 705 18.07 -44.82 4.26
N ALA A 706 18.07 -45.96 3.58
CA ALA A 706 17.38 -47.16 4.01
C ALA A 706 18.00 -47.75 5.31
N PRO A 707 17.17 -47.98 6.32
CA PRO A 707 17.22 -49.25 7.02
C PRO A 707 15.93 -50.02 6.77
N LYS A 708 16.09 -51.24 6.24
CA LYS A 708 15.01 -52.22 6.12
C LYS A 708 14.58 -52.61 7.54
N ALA A 709 13.46 -52.09 8.03
CA ALA A 709 12.89 -52.54 9.30
C ALA A 709 12.13 -53.85 9.08
N TRP A 710 12.53 -54.90 9.81
CA TRP A 710 11.81 -56.17 9.85
C TRP A 710 10.96 -56.18 11.11
N VAL A 711 9.65 -56.41 10.95
CA VAL A 711 8.70 -56.44 12.06
C VAL A 711 8.18 -57.86 12.21
N HIS A 712 8.29 -58.41 13.42
CA HIS A 712 7.60 -59.64 13.77
C HIS A 712 6.24 -59.28 14.36
N ILE A 713 5.19 -59.90 13.86
CA ILE A 713 3.82 -59.73 14.36
C ILE A 713 3.41 -61.03 15.02
N THR A 714 3.09 -60.96 16.32
CA THR A 714 2.52 -62.10 17.04
C THR A 714 1.09 -61.77 17.43
N VAL A 715 0.18 -62.71 17.13
CA VAL A 715 -1.26 -62.56 17.39
C VAL A 715 -1.64 -63.43 18.59
N LYS A 716 -2.25 -62.80 19.61
CA LYS A 716 -2.85 -63.50 20.77
C LYS A 716 -4.24 -62.96 21.03
N GLY A 717 -5.26 -63.57 20.42
CA GLY A 717 -6.62 -63.05 20.45
C GLY A 717 -6.75 -61.77 19.62
N ASN A 718 -7.43 -60.74 20.15
CA ASN A 718 -7.66 -59.44 19.48
C ASN A 718 -6.52 -58.42 19.69
N ILE A 719 -5.36 -58.87 20.17
CA ILE A 719 -4.20 -58.02 20.48
C ILE A 719 -3.09 -58.36 19.49
N TYR A 720 -2.60 -57.33 18.79
CA TYR A 720 -1.45 -57.40 17.90
C TYR A 720 -0.23 -56.83 18.61
N GLN A 721 0.81 -57.65 18.79
CA GLN A 721 2.11 -57.18 19.28
C GLN A 721 3.10 -57.08 18.14
N PHE A 722 3.69 -55.89 18.00
CA PHE A 722 4.71 -55.59 17.02
C PHE A 722 6.06 -55.53 17.73
N THR A 723 6.98 -56.39 17.32
CA THR A 723 8.35 -56.36 17.87
C THR A 723 9.31 -56.03 16.73
N SER A 724 10.08 -54.96 16.91
CA SER A 724 11.22 -54.65 16.05
C SER A 724 12.25 -55.77 16.21
N LEU A 725 12.52 -56.53 15.16
CA LEU A 725 13.49 -57.63 15.21
C LEU A 725 14.94 -57.13 15.34
N ASN A 726 15.17 -55.82 15.15
CA ASN A 726 16.50 -55.21 15.09
C ASN A 726 16.78 -54.25 16.26
N GLY A 727 15.98 -54.27 17.32
CA GLY A 727 16.27 -53.56 18.59
C GLY A 727 16.01 -52.05 18.62
N HIS A 728 15.40 -51.46 17.58
CA HIS A 728 14.97 -50.06 17.60
C HIS A 728 13.60 -49.89 18.30
N GLY A 729 13.49 -48.87 19.16
CA GLY A 729 12.26 -48.57 19.91
C GLY A 729 11.13 -48.10 19.00
N ILE A 730 9.98 -48.77 19.08
CA ILE A 730 8.71 -48.29 18.53
C ILE A 730 8.18 -47.27 19.53
N GLN A 731 8.09 -45.99 19.17
CA GLN A 731 7.52 -44.99 20.08
C GLN A 731 6.01 -45.25 20.27
N GLU A 732 5.56 -45.16 21.53
CA GLU A 732 4.19 -45.49 21.98
C GLU A 732 3.07 -44.71 21.27
N ASN A 733 3.38 -43.63 20.56
CA ASN A 733 2.39 -42.82 19.83
C ASN A 733 2.06 -43.34 18.41
N CYS A 734 2.62 -44.48 17.99
CA CYS A 734 2.15 -45.20 16.80
C CYS A 734 0.91 -46.08 17.07
N ILE A 735 0.23 -45.91 18.21
CA ILE A 735 -1.03 -46.58 18.52
C ILE A 735 -2.08 -45.53 18.89
N SER A 736 -2.86 -45.05 17.91
CA SER A 736 -4.18 -44.51 18.21
C SER A 736 -5.18 -45.67 18.25
N SER A 737 -5.24 -46.38 19.38
CA SER A 737 -6.46 -47.10 19.75
C SER A 737 -7.16 -46.31 20.84
N ARG A 738 -8.41 -45.90 20.58
CA ARG A 738 -9.33 -45.48 21.64
C ARG A 738 -9.43 -46.62 22.65
N ALA A 739 -8.81 -46.45 23.81
CA ALA A 739 -9.18 -47.14 25.03
C ALA A 739 -8.98 -46.16 26.19
N SER A 740 -10.10 -45.64 26.69
CA SER A 740 -10.21 -44.95 27.97
C SER A 740 -9.70 -45.81 29.12
N LEU A 741 -8.93 -45.24 30.04
CA LEU A 741 -8.88 -45.70 31.43
C LEU A 741 -8.92 -44.50 32.41
N PRO A 742 -9.43 -44.71 33.64
CA PRO A 742 -10.39 -43.80 34.26
C PRO A 742 -9.83 -42.89 35.37
N SER A 743 -10.53 -41.77 35.57
CA SER A 743 -10.81 -41.07 36.83
C SER A 743 -9.67 -40.86 37.85
N SER A 744 -9.11 -39.64 37.90
CA SER A 744 -9.05 -38.81 39.12
C SER A 744 -8.39 -37.44 38.81
N ASN A 745 -9.20 -36.38 38.95
CA ASN A 745 -8.89 -34.94 38.86
C ASN A 745 -7.64 -34.48 39.67
N PRO A 746 -6.98 -33.33 39.35
CA PRO A 746 -7.58 -31.97 39.37
C PRO A 746 -7.29 -31.10 38.10
N THR A 747 -8.24 -30.34 37.51
CA THR A 747 -8.75 -28.96 37.83
C THR A 747 -7.62 -27.94 38.13
N VAL A 748 -7.53 -26.67 37.66
CA VAL A 748 -8.40 -25.56 37.17
C VAL A 748 -7.49 -24.62 36.32
N THR A 749 -7.87 -23.81 35.31
CA THR A 749 -8.54 -22.46 35.35
C THR A 749 -8.72 -21.99 33.89
N ALA A 750 -9.93 -21.90 33.33
CA ALA A 750 -10.90 -20.79 33.31
C ALA A 750 -10.44 -19.49 32.60
N SER A 751 -11.02 -19.15 31.45
CA SER A 751 -11.77 -17.89 31.23
C SER A 751 -12.32 -17.71 29.79
N ALA A 752 -13.60 -17.31 29.73
CA ALA A 752 -14.25 -16.43 28.75
C ALA A 752 -14.72 -16.94 27.34
N THR A 753 -16.05 -17.11 27.28
CA THR A 753 -17.07 -16.69 26.29
C THR A 753 -16.71 -16.19 24.87
N ILE A 754 -17.17 -16.99 23.90
CA ILE A 754 -18.06 -16.74 22.73
C ILE A 754 -17.94 -15.41 21.96
N ASP A 755 -17.52 -15.50 20.68
CA ASP A 755 -18.31 -15.08 19.49
C ASP A 755 -17.60 -15.48 18.17
N GLY A 756 -18.37 -15.89 17.15
CA GLY A 756 -17.94 -15.81 15.74
C GLY A 756 -17.98 -17.07 14.87
N ALA A 757 -19.17 -17.35 14.27
CA ALA A 757 -19.46 -18.15 13.05
C ALA A 757 -19.05 -19.66 13.06
N TYR A 758 -19.74 -20.63 12.46
CA TYR A 758 -20.10 -20.84 11.04
C TYR A 758 -21.13 -21.99 10.84
N ALA A 759 -21.50 -22.18 9.56
CA ALA A 759 -22.48 -23.07 8.93
C ALA A 759 -22.31 -24.61 9.08
N ILE A 760 -23.38 -25.37 8.78
CA ILE A 760 -23.40 -26.85 8.80
C ILE A 760 -23.61 -27.43 7.38
N GLY A 761 -22.56 -28.09 6.88
CA GLY A 761 -22.64 -29.42 6.27
C GLY A 761 -22.04 -30.44 7.25
N LYS A 762 -22.27 -31.75 7.07
CA LYS A 762 -21.88 -32.85 8.00
C LYS A 762 -20.53 -32.64 8.72
N TRP A 763 -20.56 -32.15 9.96
CA TRP A 763 -19.48 -32.31 10.95
C TRP A 763 -20.06 -32.33 12.37
N SER A 764 -19.60 -33.28 13.18
CA SER A 764 -19.95 -33.44 14.60
C SER A 764 -19.39 -32.30 15.45
N TYR A 765 -20.23 -31.70 16.30
CA TYR A 765 -19.80 -30.78 17.35
C TYR A 765 -19.46 -31.60 18.61
N TYR A 766 -18.20 -31.56 19.06
CA TYR A 766 -17.79 -32.15 20.34
C TYR A 766 -17.85 -31.07 21.43
N SER A 767 -18.93 -31.04 22.22
CA SER A 767 -18.80 -30.54 23.60
C SER A 767 -18.07 -31.61 24.43
N ASN A 768 -17.34 -31.19 25.47
CA ASN A 768 -16.54 -32.07 26.33
C ASN A 768 -17.34 -33.15 27.09
N ASP A 769 -18.66 -33.16 26.90
CA ASP A 769 -19.65 -34.06 27.47
C ASP A 769 -20.01 -35.23 26.53
N GLY A 770 -19.48 -35.28 25.31
CA GLY A 770 -19.43 -36.51 24.50
C GLY A 770 -20.76 -37.12 24.04
N ASN A 771 -21.86 -36.36 24.01
CA ASN A 771 -23.15 -36.85 23.50
C ASN A 771 -23.51 -36.23 22.15
N GLU A 772 -23.52 -37.03 21.08
CA GLU A 772 -24.18 -36.68 19.82
C GLU A 772 -25.70 -36.79 20.00
N SER A 773 -26.43 -35.70 19.75
CA SER A 773 -27.89 -35.72 19.62
C SER A 773 -28.27 -34.82 18.45
N PRO A 774 -29.34 -35.12 17.69
CA PRO A 774 -29.77 -34.29 16.58
C PRO A 774 -30.26 -32.91 17.07
N TYR A 775 -30.10 -31.88 16.24
CA TYR A 775 -30.59 -30.52 16.49
C TYR A 775 -31.38 -30.08 15.26
N VAL A 776 -32.51 -29.38 15.45
CA VAL A 776 -33.30 -28.79 14.36
C VAL A 776 -33.36 -27.27 14.56
N GLY A 777 -33.22 -26.52 13.47
CA GLY A 777 -33.34 -25.06 13.48
C GLY A 777 -34.81 -24.64 13.47
N LYS A 778 -35.24 -23.83 14.44
CA LYS A 778 -36.57 -23.23 14.47
C LYS A 778 -36.47 -21.74 14.13
N SER A 779 -37.26 -21.28 13.17
CA SER A 779 -37.43 -19.86 12.87
C SER A 779 -38.49 -19.25 13.78
N SER A 780 -38.27 -18.01 14.19
CA SER A 780 -39.32 -17.15 14.73
C SER A 780 -39.89 -16.30 13.58
N ALA A 781 -41.21 -16.39 13.36
CA ALA A 781 -41.87 -15.70 12.25
C ALA A 781 -41.92 -14.17 12.42
N SER A 782 -41.68 -13.63 13.61
CA SER A 782 -41.83 -12.20 13.89
C SER A 782 -40.57 -11.37 13.67
N ASP A 783 -39.39 -11.98 13.68
CA ASP A 783 -38.10 -11.27 13.67
C ASP A 783 -37.03 -11.94 12.78
N ASN A 784 -37.38 -13.01 12.05
CA ASN A 784 -36.44 -13.81 11.25
C ASN A 784 -35.24 -14.34 12.04
N SER A 785 -35.32 -14.44 13.38
CA SER A 785 -34.27 -15.07 14.18
C SER A 785 -34.39 -16.60 14.14
N TYR A 786 -33.25 -17.27 14.14
CA TYR A 786 -33.13 -18.74 14.03
C TYR A 786 -32.41 -19.29 15.27
N TYR A 787 -33.02 -20.28 15.92
CA TYR A 787 -32.46 -20.94 17.11
C TYR A 787 -32.25 -22.43 16.85
N LEU A 788 -31.08 -22.96 17.21
CA LEU A 788 -30.83 -24.39 17.23
C LEU A 788 -31.42 -24.99 18.51
N THR A 789 -32.37 -25.92 18.35
CA THR A 789 -32.95 -26.66 19.48
C THR A 789 -32.45 -28.09 19.43
N ARG A 790 -31.93 -28.60 20.55
CA ARG A 790 -31.66 -30.03 20.70
C ARG A 790 -32.98 -30.76 20.60
N VAL A 791 -33.08 -31.69 19.66
CA VAL A 791 -34.30 -32.46 19.46
C VAL A 791 -34.07 -33.91 19.87
N ASN A 792 -35.08 -34.47 20.51
CA ASN A 792 -35.11 -35.86 20.92
C ASN A 792 -35.79 -36.68 19.81
N ASP A 793 -35.73 -38.02 19.88
CA ASP A 793 -36.38 -38.87 18.87
C ASP A 793 -37.90 -38.57 18.73
N SER A 794 -38.57 -38.22 19.83
CA SER A 794 -39.98 -37.80 19.84
C SER A 794 -40.24 -36.45 19.15
N ASP A 795 -39.25 -35.56 19.12
CA ASP A 795 -39.38 -34.26 18.46
C ASP A 795 -39.15 -34.39 16.94
N LEU A 796 -38.31 -35.35 16.52
CA LEU A 796 -38.13 -35.69 15.10
C LEU A 796 -39.39 -36.28 14.46
N GLU A 797 -40.28 -36.92 15.24
CA GLU A 797 -41.59 -37.39 14.76
C GLU A 797 -42.52 -36.25 14.27
N THR A 798 -42.21 -34.99 14.62
CA THR A 798 -42.95 -33.79 14.22
C THR A 798 -42.46 -33.14 12.93
N TYR A 799 -41.47 -33.74 12.26
CA TYR A 799 -40.90 -33.27 10.99
C TYR A 799 -40.98 -34.35 9.90
N ASP A 800 -41.24 -33.93 8.67
CA ASP A 800 -41.03 -34.72 7.47
C ASP A 800 -39.61 -34.47 6.94
N ILE A 801 -38.93 -35.56 6.56
CA ILE A 801 -37.53 -35.53 6.13
C ILE A 801 -37.47 -35.73 4.63
N TYR A 802 -37.15 -34.66 3.90
CA TYR A 802 -37.01 -34.69 2.46
C TYR A 802 -35.56 -35.01 2.07
N THR A 803 -35.36 -35.95 1.16
CA THR A 803 -34.00 -36.33 0.70
C THR A 803 -33.74 -35.78 -0.70
N VAL A 804 -32.55 -35.21 -0.92
CA VAL A 804 -32.16 -34.64 -2.21
C VAL A 804 -31.41 -35.65 -3.05
N SER A 805 -31.98 -36.04 -4.19
CA SER A 805 -31.35 -36.84 -5.24
C SER A 805 -30.96 -35.97 -6.44
N MET A 806 -29.88 -36.34 -7.14
CA MET A 806 -29.44 -35.62 -8.34
C MET A 806 -29.13 -36.60 -9.48
N THR A 807 -29.48 -36.23 -10.72
CA THR A 807 -29.21 -37.00 -11.95
C THR A 807 -28.59 -36.09 -13.01
N GLY A 808 -27.60 -36.55 -13.80
CA GLY A 808 -26.87 -35.70 -14.77
C GLY A 808 -26.07 -36.49 -15.82
N THR A 809 -25.63 -35.83 -16.90
CA THR A 809 -24.88 -36.46 -18.02
C THR A 809 -23.36 -36.59 -17.79
N THR A 810 -22.82 -35.99 -16.73
CA THR A 810 -21.45 -36.17 -16.23
C THR A 810 -21.51 -37.00 -14.93
N PRO A 811 -20.52 -37.85 -14.61
CA PRO A 811 -20.62 -38.79 -13.48
C PRO A 811 -21.01 -38.11 -12.17
N ALA A 812 -21.93 -38.73 -11.41
CA ALA A 812 -22.52 -38.19 -10.18
C ALA A 812 -21.49 -37.73 -9.11
N ALA A 813 -20.24 -38.18 -9.20
CA ALA A 813 -19.13 -37.80 -8.32
C ALA A 813 -18.67 -36.33 -8.49
N GLU A 814 -18.82 -35.73 -9.68
CA GLU A 814 -18.46 -34.30 -9.91
C GLU A 814 -19.62 -33.35 -9.56
N VAL A 815 -20.87 -33.80 -9.73
CA VAL A 815 -22.07 -33.05 -9.32
C VAL A 815 -22.26 -33.07 -7.79
N GLY A 816 -21.86 -34.17 -7.14
CA GLY A 816 -22.13 -34.42 -5.73
C GLY A 816 -21.33 -33.59 -4.72
N GLN A 817 -20.27 -32.89 -5.12
CA GLN A 817 -19.42 -32.17 -4.15
C GLN A 817 -19.64 -30.64 -4.09
N ASP A 818 -20.20 -30.01 -5.14
CA ASP A 818 -20.27 -28.54 -5.21
C ASP A 818 -21.61 -27.94 -5.63
N VAL A 819 -22.66 -28.75 -5.77
CA VAL A 819 -24.01 -28.25 -6.07
C VAL A 819 -24.79 -27.93 -4.79
N ARG A 820 -25.26 -26.68 -4.69
CA ARG A 820 -26.04 -26.16 -3.54
C ARG A 820 -27.50 -25.93 -3.91
N LEU A 821 -28.42 -26.64 -3.27
CA LEU A 821 -29.86 -26.40 -3.39
C LEU A 821 -30.36 -25.51 -2.24
N THR A 822 -30.98 -24.37 -2.55
CA THR A 822 -31.50 -23.41 -1.56
C THR A 822 -33.01 -23.59 -1.40
N LEU A 823 -33.53 -23.63 -0.17
CA LEU A 823 -34.98 -23.58 0.14
C LEU A 823 -35.38 -22.16 0.54
N ASN A 824 -36.30 -21.57 -0.21
CA ASN A 824 -36.79 -20.19 -0.09
C ASN A 824 -38.25 -20.11 0.41
N HIS A 825 -38.80 -21.18 1.00
CA HIS A 825 -40.19 -21.20 1.49
C HIS A 825 -40.41 -20.29 2.72
N PRO A 826 -41.52 -19.51 2.79
CA PRO A 826 -41.77 -18.55 3.86
C PRO A 826 -41.70 -19.08 5.29
N GLU A 827 -42.19 -20.30 5.53
CA GLU A 827 -42.17 -20.93 6.84
C GLU A 827 -40.77 -21.42 7.25
N ASN A 828 -39.82 -21.52 6.31
CA ASN A 828 -38.48 -22.11 6.51
C ASN A 828 -37.33 -21.27 5.91
N LYS A 829 -37.47 -19.93 5.87
CA LYS A 829 -36.59 -18.94 5.21
C LYS A 829 -35.08 -18.92 5.58
N GLY A 830 -34.59 -19.85 6.39
CA GLY A 830 -33.19 -19.90 6.85
C GLY A 830 -32.34 -21.02 6.24
N ILE A 831 -32.92 -22.05 5.60
CA ILE A 831 -32.12 -23.17 5.07
C ILE A 831 -31.69 -22.85 3.63
N ARG A 832 -30.53 -22.19 3.51
CA ARG A 832 -30.09 -21.65 2.22
C ARG A 832 -29.27 -22.59 1.34
N SER A 833 -28.82 -23.76 1.79
CA SER A 833 -28.05 -24.67 0.94
C SER A 833 -27.99 -26.10 1.48
N VAL A 834 -28.26 -27.09 0.63
CA VAL A 834 -28.04 -28.53 0.92
C VAL A 834 -27.37 -29.19 -0.30
N TYR A 835 -26.49 -30.17 -0.04
CA TYR A 835 -25.71 -30.92 -1.04
C TYR A 835 -26.44 -32.19 -1.51
N ALA A 836 -25.90 -32.85 -2.55
CA ALA A 836 -26.42 -34.13 -3.06
C ALA A 836 -26.42 -35.21 -1.98
N GLY A 837 -27.54 -35.94 -1.83
CA GLY A 837 -27.73 -36.91 -0.74
C GLY A 837 -27.94 -36.28 0.64
N GLY A 838 -28.02 -34.95 0.73
CA GLY A 838 -28.42 -34.25 1.93
C GLY A 838 -29.93 -34.29 2.15
N THR A 839 -30.36 -33.93 3.36
CA THR A 839 -31.77 -33.92 3.75
C THR A 839 -32.22 -32.55 4.23
N PHE A 840 -33.47 -32.21 3.93
CA PHE A 840 -34.19 -31.08 4.52
C PHE A 840 -35.17 -31.61 5.57
N PHE A 841 -35.19 -30.95 6.73
CA PHE A 841 -36.16 -31.21 7.78
C PHE A 841 -37.22 -30.12 7.72
N VAL A 842 -38.47 -30.52 7.50
CA VAL A 842 -39.58 -29.61 7.27
C VAL A 842 -40.69 -30.00 8.23
N PRO A 843 -41.35 -29.06 8.93
CA PRO A 843 -42.43 -29.40 9.84
C PRO A 843 -43.45 -30.31 9.16
N LYS A 844 -43.91 -31.33 9.89
CA LYS A 844 -44.77 -32.37 9.34
C LYS A 844 -46.08 -31.78 8.82
N GLY A 845 -46.42 -32.09 7.57
CA GLY A 845 -47.58 -31.52 6.87
C GLY A 845 -47.32 -30.21 6.11
N THR A 846 -46.11 -29.65 6.14
CA THR A 846 -45.73 -28.57 5.21
C THR A 846 -45.64 -29.12 3.79
N THR A 847 -46.43 -28.57 2.87
CA THR A 847 -46.39 -28.94 1.45
C THR A 847 -45.35 -28.09 0.74
N LEU A 848 -44.33 -28.74 0.17
CA LEU A 848 -43.28 -28.07 -0.61
C LEU A 848 -43.54 -28.21 -2.11
N VAL A 849 -43.26 -27.15 -2.87
CA VAL A 849 -43.36 -27.15 -4.33
C VAL A 849 -42.02 -26.78 -4.98
N TYR A 850 -41.91 -26.99 -6.29
CA TYR A 850 -40.66 -26.74 -7.01
C TYR A 850 -40.18 -25.28 -6.87
N ASP A 851 -41.09 -24.30 -6.91
CA ASP A 851 -40.79 -22.86 -6.82
C ASP A 851 -40.13 -22.45 -5.49
N ASP A 852 -40.26 -23.29 -4.46
CA ASP A 852 -39.61 -23.05 -3.18
C ASP A 852 -38.10 -23.26 -3.25
N PHE A 853 -37.58 -23.84 -4.32
CA PHE A 853 -36.18 -24.23 -4.42
C PHE A 853 -35.44 -23.53 -5.56
N SER A 854 -34.17 -23.18 -5.33
CA SER A 854 -33.29 -22.65 -6.37
C SER A 854 -31.93 -23.36 -6.38
N ALA A 855 -31.46 -23.75 -7.57
CA ALA A 855 -30.17 -24.42 -7.79
C ALA A 855 -29.31 -23.65 -8.83
N PRO A 856 -27.99 -23.53 -8.64
CA PRO A 856 -27.10 -22.84 -9.58
C PRO A 856 -26.77 -23.70 -10.82
N SER A 857 -26.42 -23.02 -11.94
CA SER A 857 -25.87 -23.67 -13.14
C SER A 857 -24.49 -24.27 -12.87
N HIS A 858 -24.21 -25.45 -13.43
CA HIS A 858 -22.90 -26.11 -13.31
C HIS A 858 -22.25 -26.33 -14.69
N ALA A 859 -20.92 -26.32 -14.74
CA ALA A 859 -20.07 -26.14 -15.94
C ALA A 859 -20.61 -26.82 -17.22
N GLY A 860 -21.19 -26.01 -18.11
CA GLY A 860 -21.62 -26.42 -19.46
C GLY A 860 -23.11 -26.66 -19.66
N ASN A 861 -23.94 -26.76 -18.60
CA ASN A 861 -25.39 -26.98 -18.70
C ASN A 861 -26.20 -25.83 -18.05
N ALA A 862 -27.42 -25.59 -18.54
CA ALA A 862 -28.39 -24.67 -17.92
C ALA A 862 -28.90 -25.20 -16.56
N ASN A 863 -29.71 -24.43 -15.84
CA ASN A 863 -30.26 -24.82 -14.53
C ASN A 863 -30.99 -26.18 -14.59
N PRO A 864 -30.85 -27.04 -13.57
CA PRO A 864 -31.50 -28.35 -13.54
C PRO A 864 -33.01 -28.22 -13.45
N GLU A 865 -33.74 -29.20 -13.98
CA GLU A 865 -35.15 -29.38 -13.64
C GLU A 865 -35.28 -29.86 -12.20
N ILE A 866 -36.08 -29.15 -11.39
CA ILE A 866 -36.34 -29.49 -9.98
C ILE A 866 -37.69 -30.16 -9.90
N THR A 867 -37.73 -31.40 -9.40
CA THR A 867 -38.98 -32.10 -9.09
C THR A 867 -39.06 -32.35 -7.59
N VAL A 868 -40.16 -31.92 -6.97
CA VAL A 868 -40.46 -32.20 -5.56
C VAL A 868 -41.56 -33.24 -5.53
N ASP A 869 -41.30 -34.38 -4.90
CA ASP A 869 -42.28 -35.43 -4.61
C ASP A 869 -42.63 -35.36 -3.12
N PRO A 870 -43.73 -34.68 -2.77
CA PRO A 870 -44.17 -34.54 -1.38
C PRO A 870 -44.78 -35.80 -0.79
N GLU A 871 -45.17 -36.79 -1.60
CA GLU A 871 -45.70 -38.05 -1.06
C GLU A 871 -44.56 -38.98 -0.60
N ASN A 872 -43.47 -39.01 -1.36
CA ASN A 872 -42.30 -39.83 -1.05
C ASN A 872 -41.18 -39.07 -0.31
N HIS A 873 -41.41 -37.78 0.00
CA HIS A 873 -40.43 -36.88 0.62
C HIS A 873 -39.07 -36.88 -0.10
N THR A 874 -39.10 -36.71 -1.43
CA THR A 874 -37.87 -36.63 -2.22
C THR A 874 -37.84 -35.38 -3.08
N ILE A 875 -36.64 -34.84 -3.27
CA ILE A 875 -36.39 -33.70 -4.15
C ILE A 875 -35.34 -34.14 -5.16
N THR A 876 -35.70 -34.16 -6.43
CA THR A 876 -34.79 -34.56 -7.51
C THR A 876 -34.34 -33.35 -8.31
N LEU A 877 -33.03 -33.21 -8.49
CA LEU A 877 -32.42 -32.26 -9.40
C LEU A 877 -31.92 -33.00 -10.64
N ASP A 878 -32.61 -32.84 -11.75
CA ASP A 878 -32.25 -33.48 -13.01
C ASP A 878 -31.50 -32.50 -13.91
N TYR A 879 -30.18 -32.59 -13.90
CA TYR A 879 -29.26 -31.83 -14.77
C TYR A 879 -29.25 -32.36 -16.22
N THR A 880 -29.92 -33.47 -16.52
CA THR A 880 -30.09 -33.95 -17.91
C THR A 880 -31.22 -33.22 -18.65
N LYS A 881 -32.12 -32.57 -17.90
CA LYS A 881 -33.24 -31.79 -18.43
C LYS A 881 -33.05 -30.33 -18.03
N GLN A 882 -33.28 -29.42 -18.97
CA GLN A 882 -33.29 -28.00 -18.65
C GLN A 882 -34.66 -27.64 -18.11
N HIS A 883 -34.71 -26.94 -16.98
CA HIS A 883 -35.97 -26.31 -16.54
C HIS A 883 -36.35 -25.22 -17.54
N ILE A 884 -37.31 -25.52 -18.42
CA ILE A 884 -37.92 -24.52 -19.28
C ILE A 884 -39.02 -23.86 -18.45
N GLU A 885 -38.78 -22.62 -17.99
CA GLU A 885 -39.83 -21.78 -17.42
C GLU A 885 -40.98 -21.66 -18.44
N THR A 886 -42.02 -22.46 -18.26
CA THR A 886 -43.24 -22.36 -19.05
C THR A 886 -44.19 -21.39 -18.37
N GLY A 887 -43.81 -20.12 -18.43
CA GLY A 887 -44.64 -18.96 -18.12
C GLY A 887 -43.91 -17.75 -18.71
N ILE A 888 -44.24 -17.24 -19.88
CA ILE A 888 -45.55 -16.70 -20.24
C ILE A 888 -45.98 -17.25 -21.62
N SER A 889 -46.95 -18.14 -21.60
CA SER A 889 -47.85 -18.35 -22.74
C SER A 889 -48.84 -17.18 -22.81
N GLN A 890 -48.39 -16.04 -23.34
CA GLN A 890 -49.20 -15.02 -24.01
C GLN A 890 -48.25 -13.94 -24.51
N ILE A 891 -47.90 -14.04 -25.78
CA ILE A 891 -47.31 -12.93 -26.53
C ILE A 891 -48.41 -11.87 -26.61
N ASP A 892 -48.36 -10.87 -25.74
CA ASP A 892 -48.97 -9.58 -26.08
C ASP A 892 -48.07 -8.93 -27.13
N THR A 893 -48.64 -8.66 -28.30
CA THR A 893 -47.92 -8.39 -29.56
C THR A 893 -47.42 -6.94 -29.66
N ASN A 894 -47.24 -6.23 -28.56
CA ASN A 894 -46.98 -4.79 -28.55
C ASN A 894 -45.85 -4.34 -27.61
N VAL A 895 -44.66 -4.94 -27.72
CA VAL A 895 -43.46 -4.40 -27.08
C VAL A 895 -42.35 -4.24 -28.11
N THR A 896 -41.87 -3.01 -28.28
CA THR A 896 -40.94 -2.56 -29.32
C THR A 896 -39.52 -3.11 -29.13
N ASP A 897 -38.80 -3.34 -30.24
CA ASP A 897 -37.50 -4.02 -30.32
C ASP A 897 -36.37 -3.45 -29.43
N THR A 898 -36.55 -2.27 -28.84
CA THR A 898 -35.55 -1.62 -27.98
C THR A 898 -35.42 -2.29 -26.60
N GLU A 899 -36.48 -2.92 -26.08
CA GLU A 899 -36.42 -3.56 -24.75
C GLU A 899 -35.84 -4.99 -24.78
N LYS A 900 -35.86 -5.66 -25.94
CA LYS A 900 -35.16 -6.95 -26.13
C LYS A 900 -33.63 -6.82 -26.09
N ALA A 901 -33.09 -5.64 -26.40
CA ALA A 901 -31.65 -5.39 -26.33
C ALA A 901 -31.16 -5.24 -24.87
N TYR A 902 -32.04 -4.80 -23.95
CA TYR A 902 -31.66 -4.56 -22.55
C TYR A 902 -31.52 -5.86 -21.76
N TYR A 903 -32.39 -6.86 -22.01
CA TYR A 903 -32.35 -8.15 -21.30
C TYR A 903 -31.20 -9.08 -21.74
N ASN A 904 -30.70 -8.96 -22.98
CA ASN A 904 -29.57 -9.77 -23.45
C ASN A 904 -28.18 -9.24 -23.03
N LEU A 905 -28.09 -8.02 -22.48
CA LEU A 905 -26.82 -7.42 -22.04
C LEU A 905 -26.42 -7.79 -20.59
N GLN A 906 -27.36 -8.24 -19.75
CA GLN A 906 -27.06 -8.63 -18.37
C GLN A 906 -26.37 -10.01 -18.24
N GLY A 907 -26.41 -10.83 -19.30
CA GLY A 907 -25.84 -12.19 -19.29
C GLY A 907 -24.40 -12.33 -19.78
N MET A 908 -23.80 -11.29 -20.39
CA MET A 908 -22.44 -11.39 -20.93
C MET A 908 -21.40 -10.84 -19.97
N ARG A 909 -20.76 -11.73 -19.19
CA ARG A 909 -19.43 -11.48 -18.60
C ARG A 909 -18.43 -11.23 -19.73
N MET A 910 -18.18 -9.97 -20.07
CA MET A 910 -17.13 -9.63 -21.03
C MET A 910 -15.76 -9.60 -20.37
N ALA A 911 -14.87 -10.46 -20.87
CA ALA A 911 -13.43 -10.29 -20.76
C ALA A 911 -12.99 -9.01 -21.50
N ARG A 912 -12.02 -8.28 -20.93
CA ARG A 912 -11.43 -7.04 -21.46
C ARG A 912 -10.99 -7.18 -22.93
N PRO A 913 -11.32 -6.23 -23.84
CA PRO A 913 -10.63 -6.09 -25.11
C PRO A 913 -9.55 -5.01 -25.01
N THR A 914 -8.29 -5.43 -25.14
CA THR A 914 -7.16 -4.56 -25.49
C THR A 914 -7.03 -4.53 -27.02
N ARG A 915 -7.58 -3.48 -27.65
CA ARG A 915 -7.31 -2.94 -29.02
C ARG A 915 -8.61 -2.60 -29.76
N SER A 916 -8.64 -1.39 -30.33
CA SER A 916 -9.69 -0.88 -31.21
C SER A 916 -9.71 -1.63 -32.54
N GLY A 917 -10.89 -2.14 -32.91
CA GLY A 917 -11.14 -2.86 -34.16
C GLY A 917 -12.64 -2.90 -34.47
N ILE A 918 -13.00 -2.79 -35.74
CA ILE A 918 -14.41 -2.82 -36.20
C ILE A 918 -14.84 -4.29 -36.33
N TYR A 919 -15.93 -4.65 -35.64
CA TYR A 919 -16.55 -5.97 -35.72
C TYR A 919 -17.87 -5.90 -36.49
N ILE A 920 -18.15 -6.95 -37.28
CA ILE A 920 -19.38 -7.09 -38.05
C ILE A 920 -20.08 -8.37 -37.60
N HIS A 921 -21.30 -8.24 -37.09
CA HIS A 921 -22.19 -9.36 -36.86
C HIS A 921 -23.59 -9.01 -37.40
N ASN A 922 -24.15 -9.88 -38.24
CA ASN A 922 -25.41 -9.68 -38.97
C ASN A 922 -25.52 -8.36 -39.74
N GLY A 923 -24.42 -7.92 -40.37
CA GLY A 923 -24.42 -6.79 -41.31
C GLY A 923 -24.35 -5.40 -40.68
N ILE A 924 -24.41 -5.29 -39.35
CA ILE A 924 -24.25 -4.01 -38.66
C ILE A 924 -22.79 -3.85 -38.22
N LYS A 925 -22.16 -2.74 -38.65
CA LYS A 925 -20.81 -2.34 -38.24
C LYS A 925 -20.88 -1.52 -36.97
N ILE A 926 -20.29 -2.01 -35.89
CA ILE A 926 -20.12 -1.24 -34.65
C ILE A 926 -18.65 -0.89 -34.49
N ARG A 927 -18.37 0.39 -34.25
CA ARG A 927 -17.04 0.93 -33.99
C ARG A 927 -16.94 1.20 -32.48
N LEU A 928 -16.07 0.45 -31.80
CA LEU A 928 -15.67 0.70 -30.42
C LEU A 928 -14.39 1.54 -30.40
#